data_AF-A0A7X4FV07-F1
#
_entry.id   AF-A0A7X4FV07-F1
#
_cell.length_a   1.000
_cell.length_b   1.000
_cell.length_c   1.000
_cell.angle_alpha   90.00
_cell.angle_beta   90.00
_cell.angle_gamma   90.00
#
_symmetry.space_group_name_H-M   'P 1'
#
loop_
_entity.id
_entity.type
_entity.pdbx_description
1 polymer ?
#
loop_
_entity_poly.entity_id
_entity_poly.type
_entity_poly.pdbx_seq_one_letter_code
_entity_poly.pdbx_strand_id
1 'polypeptide(L)'
;MSPREPIMLAEILRFELRCQLRQPVFLLAGAFFFLSTFLAVTSDAVVIGGSIGNVDRNAPFVILRLLLMMSIVGVFATTAFVANSVLRDRETGTQELFFSTPIRKRDYLIGRFAGAFIVALALFVPVVLGVLLGSLMPWLEPERVGPFRAGPYLQALAIFVVPNLLFMGCIQFALAILTRSLVATYAGVIGMFVAYGVAGSLLSDIENERLAAMLDPFGAGALDIATRYWTVAERNTMLLPLEGELLANRLVVLALAILAFAFAHARFPFAVDERRGGWRWPWRRERRPASVDERQASDAAETEGSVLPKLPAVAPRPAPAVSGLRQFVYQARMEIAGVLRSTGFLVILAFGVLNMIGNSFAVDRIFGTAVHPVTHLMVNILQGAFLIVVLVIVTVYSGELVWRERTARVHEVIDALPVPNWVLWGAKLAALAVVVAAMLATAILTGMGIQAARGYYAFEIGVYLRGMLVLAGIPFVLAAVLAVFLQVATNNRYLGYLLMLLYFISGPVLSAWDFNHNLYQYAQAPGARYSDMNGFGHFVEPLAWFSLYWTFAAGMLAVAIHLLWIRGVGGGVRDRLRLARQRFTRPVGAVLALLALGFASAGSYIFYNTNVLNEYIPGDVREERQARYEQQYKQYEGIPQPKITALYAEVDIYPERRAVDIRGRYGLQNKTGAAVDELHLSVNPQVTVRSLDAPGLRLRLDDDTLGYRIYDLDTPLAPGDSTELSFDVAIENPGFVNHGSNIDVVRNGTFFHNVTYFPRVGYSRRAELGDPNDRRRLGLVPIQRMPSIDDAAARENHYITSESDWIDFETVVSTSPDQIALAPGYLQREWTEDGRRYFHYKMDAPILGLVAWLSADWEVARDRWNDVAIEIYHHRTHRYNVDRMIDAVKKSLDYLTSQFSPYQHRQVRIVEFPRYRGFAQSLPNTIPYSESLGFIARLDEDDDEAIDYVFYVTAHEVAHQW
;
A
#
# COMPACT_ATOMS: atom_id res chain seq x y z
N MET A 1 17.55 -53.03 -41.35
CA MET A 1 17.16 -52.27 -40.14
C MET A 1 17.73 -50.87 -40.29
N SER A 2 16.87 -49.87 -40.57
CA SER A 2 17.25 -48.45 -40.64
C SER A 2 17.51 -47.92 -39.23
N PRO A 3 18.63 -47.21 -38.96
CA PRO A 3 18.83 -46.55 -37.68
C PRO A 3 17.79 -45.43 -37.56
N ARG A 4 16.96 -45.50 -36.52
CA ARG A 4 15.99 -44.44 -36.18
C ARG A 4 16.74 -43.11 -36.11
N GLU A 5 16.44 -42.17 -37.01
CA GLU A 5 16.88 -40.78 -36.88
C GLU A 5 16.49 -40.30 -35.48
N PRO A 6 17.44 -39.83 -34.64
CA PRO A 6 17.08 -39.25 -33.36
C PRO A 6 16.17 -38.04 -33.63
N ILE A 7 15.04 -37.99 -32.93
CA ILE A 7 14.11 -36.87 -33.01
C ILE A 7 14.84 -35.63 -32.45
N MET A 8 15.48 -34.84 -33.33
CA MET A 8 16.31 -33.67 -32.96
C MET A 8 15.54 -32.66 -32.09
N LEU A 9 14.21 -32.60 -32.23
CA LEU A 9 13.31 -31.83 -31.37
C LEU A 9 13.46 -32.19 -29.89
N ALA A 10 13.53 -33.49 -29.55
CA ALA A 10 13.62 -33.97 -28.18
C ALA A 10 14.96 -33.61 -27.53
N GLU A 11 16.05 -33.60 -28.30
CA GLU A 11 17.37 -33.23 -27.81
C GLU A 11 17.51 -31.72 -27.58
N ILE A 12 16.96 -30.89 -28.48
CA ILE A 12 16.90 -29.43 -28.28
C ILE A 12 16.08 -29.09 -27.03
N LEU A 13 14.94 -29.77 -26.86
CA LEU A 13 14.08 -29.59 -25.67
C LEU A 13 14.80 -30.01 -24.38
N ARG A 14 15.48 -31.17 -24.37
CA ARG A 14 16.28 -31.63 -23.22
C ARG A 14 17.42 -30.68 -22.87
N PHE A 15 18.10 -30.15 -23.90
CA PHE A 15 19.16 -29.17 -23.72
C PHE A 15 18.62 -27.90 -23.05
N GLU A 16 17.49 -27.38 -23.55
CA GLU A 16 16.90 -26.16 -23.00
C GLU A 16 16.46 -26.35 -21.54
N LEU A 17 15.80 -27.47 -21.23
CA LEU A 17 15.38 -27.81 -19.87
C LEU A 17 16.56 -27.87 -18.91
N ARG A 18 17.63 -28.59 -19.26
CA ARG A 18 18.82 -28.71 -18.39
C ARG A 18 19.52 -27.37 -18.22
N CYS A 19 19.57 -26.55 -19.26
CA CYS A 19 20.23 -25.25 -19.21
C CYS A 19 19.49 -24.31 -18.26
N GLN A 20 18.18 -24.13 -18.47
CA GLN A 20 17.41 -23.15 -17.72
C GLN A 20 17.09 -23.56 -16.28
N LEU A 21 16.80 -24.85 -16.00
CA LEU A 21 16.53 -25.32 -14.63
C LEU A 21 17.75 -25.18 -13.71
N ARG A 22 18.97 -25.13 -14.27
CA ARG A 22 20.21 -24.90 -13.52
C ARG A 22 20.57 -23.42 -13.38
N GLN A 23 19.82 -22.52 -14.04
CA GLN A 23 20.08 -21.09 -13.90
C GLN A 23 19.65 -20.61 -12.52
N PRO A 24 20.46 -19.79 -11.85
CA PRO A 24 20.10 -19.18 -10.57
C PRO A 24 18.78 -18.39 -10.61
N VAL A 25 18.43 -17.84 -11.78
CA VAL A 25 17.16 -17.13 -12.01
C VAL A 25 15.96 -18.03 -11.75
N PHE A 26 16.01 -19.31 -12.18
CA PHE A 26 14.93 -20.26 -11.93
C PHE A 26 14.75 -20.55 -10.43
N LEU A 27 15.86 -20.75 -9.71
CA LEU A 27 15.82 -21.00 -8.27
C LEU A 27 15.30 -19.79 -7.49
N LEU A 28 15.77 -18.58 -7.82
CA LEU A 28 15.34 -17.35 -7.15
C LEU A 28 13.88 -17.02 -7.45
N ALA A 29 13.45 -17.14 -8.70
CA ALA A 29 12.04 -16.95 -9.07
C ALA A 29 11.17 -18.01 -8.38
N GLY A 30 11.57 -19.29 -8.38
CA GLY A 30 10.84 -20.35 -7.69
C GLY A 30 10.71 -20.11 -6.19
N ALA A 31 11.78 -19.67 -5.53
CA ALA A 31 11.75 -19.30 -4.11
C ALA A 31 10.82 -18.11 -3.85
N PHE A 32 10.85 -17.09 -4.71
CA PHE A 32 9.92 -15.96 -4.65
C PHE A 32 8.47 -16.42 -4.74
N PHE A 33 8.13 -17.18 -5.79
CA PHE A 33 6.78 -17.68 -6.03
C PHE A 33 6.27 -18.57 -4.89
N PHE A 34 7.13 -19.47 -4.39
CA PHE A 34 6.81 -20.31 -3.24
C PHE A 34 6.53 -19.47 -1.99
N LEU A 35 7.46 -18.59 -1.64
CA LEU A 35 7.38 -17.83 -0.40
C LEU A 35 6.21 -16.83 -0.43
N SER A 36 5.94 -16.21 -1.58
CA SER A 36 4.82 -15.29 -1.73
C SER A 36 3.47 -15.99 -1.54
N THR A 37 3.26 -17.16 -2.15
CA THR A 37 1.97 -17.86 -2.02
C THR A 37 1.84 -18.61 -0.71
N PHE A 38 2.93 -19.16 -0.18
CA PHE A 38 2.97 -19.74 1.16
C PHE A 38 2.55 -18.73 2.23
N LEU A 39 3.08 -17.51 2.15
CA LEU A 39 2.75 -16.46 3.11
C LEU A 39 1.36 -15.86 2.91
N ALA A 40 0.90 -15.71 1.67
CA ALA A 40 -0.47 -15.25 1.41
C ALA A 40 -1.54 -16.22 1.95
N VAL A 41 -1.23 -17.51 2.01
CA VAL A 41 -2.12 -18.52 2.59
C VAL A 41 -1.98 -18.59 4.11
N THR A 42 -0.79 -18.36 4.66
CA THR A 42 -0.51 -18.52 6.10
C THR A 42 -0.70 -17.25 6.92
N SER A 43 -0.84 -16.09 6.28
CA SER A 43 -0.92 -14.78 6.94
C SER A 43 -1.89 -13.85 6.22
N ASP A 44 -2.67 -13.06 6.97
CA ASP A 44 -3.49 -11.98 6.42
C ASP A 44 -2.67 -10.73 6.04
N ALA A 45 -1.40 -10.66 6.45
CA ALA A 45 -0.53 -9.52 6.16
C ALA A 45 0.02 -9.54 4.72
N VAL A 46 0.04 -10.71 4.06
CA VAL A 46 0.46 -10.85 2.66
C VAL A 46 -0.77 -11.02 1.77
N VAL A 47 -1.14 -9.94 1.08
CA VAL A 47 -2.33 -9.93 0.22
C VAL A 47 -1.91 -10.09 -1.24
N ILE A 48 -2.40 -11.16 -1.88
CA ILE A 48 -2.19 -11.42 -3.31
C ILE A 48 -3.56 -11.50 -3.99
N GLY A 49 -3.82 -10.56 -4.90
CA GLY A 49 -5.08 -10.50 -5.63
C GLY A 49 -6.24 -9.88 -4.87
N GLY A 50 -6.12 -9.68 -3.55
CA GLY A 50 -7.07 -9.03 -2.63
C GLY A 50 -7.32 -9.85 -1.36
N SER A 51 -8.00 -9.29 -0.36
CA SER A 51 -8.19 -9.96 0.94
C SER A 51 -8.97 -11.27 0.81
N ILE A 52 -8.58 -12.28 1.60
CA ILE A 52 -9.24 -13.58 1.69
C ILE A 52 -10.52 -13.49 2.55
N GLY A 53 -10.49 -12.67 3.61
CA GLY A 53 -11.62 -12.49 4.52
C GLY A 53 -12.07 -13.80 5.18
N ASN A 54 -13.37 -14.06 5.16
CA ASN A 54 -14.01 -15.23 5.77
C ASN A 54 -14.05 -16.47 4.87
N VAL A 55 -13.39 -16.44 3.71
CA VAL A 55 -13.28 -17.59 2.79
C VAL A 55 -12.14 -18.50 3.28
N ASP A 56 -12.27 -19.81 3.10
CA ASP A 56 -11.23 -20.76 3.52
C ASP A 56 -9.92 -20.49 2.75
N ARG A 57 -8.78 -20.61 3.42
CA ARG A 57 -7.44 -20.33 2.86
C ARG A 57 -7.10 -21.21 1.65
N ASN A 58 -7.67 -22.41 1.59
CA ASN A 58 -7.54 -23.36 0.49
C ASN A 58 -8.84 -23.55 -0.31
N ALA A 59 -9.78 -22.60 -0.21
CA ALA A 59 -11.00 -22.59 -1.00
C ALA A 59 -10.69 -22.57 -2.50
N PRO A 60 -11.55 -23.17 -3.34
CA PRO A 60 -11.41 -23.13 -4.79
C PRO A 60 -11.21 -21.71 -5.34
N PHE A 61 -12.00 -20.74 -4.85
CA PHE A 61 -11.90 -19.34 -5.25
C PHE A 61 -10.52 -18.73 -4.93
N VAL A 62 -9.99 -18.97 -3.72
CA VAL A 62 -8.69 -18.45 -3.29
C VAL A 62 -7.57 -19.04 -4.13
N ILE A 63 -7.59 -20.35 -4.39
CA ILE A 63 -6.61 -21.03 -5.24
C ILE A 63 -6.62 -20.46 -6.66
N LEU A 64 -7.81 -20.31 -7.26
CA LEU A 64 -7.98 -19.75 -8.61
C LEU A 64 -7.41 -18.32 -8.68
N ARG A 65 -7.77 -17.47 -7.72
CA ARG A 65 -7.31 -16.08 -7.65
C ARG A 65 -5.80 -15.99 -7.46
N LEU A 66 -5.22 -16.78 -6.56
CA LEU A 66 -3.78 -16.79 -6.31
C LEU A 66 -3.00 -17.24 -7.55
N LEU A 67 -3.38 -18.36 -8.18
CA LEU A 67 -2.69 -18.86 -9.37
C LEU A 67 -2.86 -17.94 -10.57
N LEU A 68 -4.04 -17.32 -10.74
CA LEU A 68 -4.26 -16.30 -11.75
C LEU A 68 -3.30 -15.12 -11.54
N MET A 69 -3.23 -14.56 -10.34
CA MET A 69 -2.36 -13.41 -10.06
C MET A 69 -0.88 -13.77 -10.21
N MET A 70 -0.48 -14.97 -9.77
CA MET A 70 0.87 -15.47 -10.01
C MET A 70 1.16 -15.70 -11.50
N SER A 71 0.16 -16.04 -12.33
CA SER A 71 0.33 -16.13 -13.79
C SER A 71 0.67 -14.78 -14.42
N ILE A 72 0.07 -13.69 -13.93
CA ILE A 72 0.33 -12.32 -14.38
C ILE A 72 1.77 -11.91 -14.00
N VAL A 73 2.19 -12.16 -12.76
CA VAL A 73 3.57 -11.93 -12.32
C VAL A 73 4.56 -12.84 -13.09
N GLY A 74 4.14 -14.07 -13.37
CA GLY A 74 4.88 -15.08 -14.12
C GLY A 74 5.32 -14.63 -15.50
N VAL A 75 4.57 -13.74 -16.16
CA VAL A 75 4.90 -13.17 -17.48
C VAL A 75 6.31 -12.61 -17.55
N PHE A 76 6.78 -11.95 -16.48
CA PHE A 76 8.14 -11.39 -16.42
C PHE A 76 9.22 -12.47 -16.33
N ALA A 77 8.95 -13.53 -15.54
CA ALA A 77 9.84 -14.68 -15.46
C ALA A 77 9.86 -15.45 -16.79
N THR A 78 8.70 -15.66 -17.42
CA THR A 78 8.57 -16.27 -18.75
C THR A 78 9.34 -15.50 -19.81
N THR A 79 9.35 -14.16 -19.75
CA THR A 79 10.16 -13.34 -20.67
C THR A 79 11.64 -13.69 -20.57
N ALA A 80 12.15 -13.84 -19.34
CA ALA A 80 13.55 -14.19 -19.11
C ALA A 80 13.91 -15.58 -19.67
N PHE A 81 12.98 -16.52 -19.70
CA PHE A 81 13.20 -17.88 -20.21
C PHE A 81 13.01 -17.96 -21.73
N VAL A 82 11.93 -17.38 -22.24
CA VAL A 82 11.49 -17.49 -23.64
C VAL A 82 12.30 -16.58 -24.55
N ALA A 83 12.63 -15.35 -24.14
CA ALA A 83 13.45 -14.46 -24.95
C ALA A 83 14.90 -14.97 -25.02
N ASN A 84 15.46 -15.43 -23.89
CA ASN A 84 16.81 -15.97 -23.85
C ASN A 84 16.95 -17.27 -24.64
N SER A 85 15.93 -18.12 -24.75
CA SER A 85 16.06 -19.38 -25.50
C SER A 85 16.33 -19.15 -27.00
N VAL A 86 15.89 -18.02 -27.55
CA VAL A 86 16.14 -17.63 -28.96
C VAL A 86 17.36 -16.73 -29.10
N LEU A 87 17.54 -15.78 -28.19
CA LEU A 87 18.61 -14.78 -28.29
C LEU A 87 19.98 -15.33 -27.87
N ARG A 88 20.01 -16.32 -26.96
CA ARG A 88 21.25 -16.87 -26.40
C ARG A 88 22.22 -17.32 -27.47
N ASP A 89 21.77 -18.07 -28.47
CA ASP A 89 22.66 -18.61 -29.50
C ASP A 89 23.36 -17.51 -30.31
N ARG A 90 22.68 -16.36 -30.51
CA ARG A 90 23.25 -15.20 -31.18
C ARG A 90 24.23 -14.46 -30.28
N GLU A 91 23.86 -14.25 -29.01
CA GLU A 91 24.68 -13.55 -28.02
C GLU A 91 25.97 -14.32 -27.68
N THR A 92 25.92 -15.66 -27.69
CA THR A 92 27.08 -16.52 -27.44
C THR A 92 27.83 -16.89 -28.71
N GLY A 93 27.41 -16.40 -29.89
CA GLY A 93 28.06 -16.70 -31.18
C GLY A 93 27.93 -18.16 -31.63
N THR A 94 26.99 -18.92 -31.07
CA THR A 94 26.79 -20.34 -31.39
C THR A 94 25.72 -20.57 -32.46
N GLN A 95 25.08 -19.52 -32.95
CA GLN A 95 23.98 -19.60 -33.93
C GLN A 95 24.39 -20.30 -35.23
N GLU A 96 25.60 -20.02 -35.74
CA GLU A 96 26.12 -20.62 -36.98
C GLU A 96 26.35 -22.13 -36.86
N LEU A 97 26.73 -22.60 -35.66
CA LEU A 97 26.93 -24.03 -35.36
C LEU A 97 25.61 -24.80 -35.46
N PHE A 98 24.50 -24.23 -34.98
CA PHE A 98 23.19 -24.87 -35.09
C PHE A 98 22.66 -24.85 -36.53
N PHE A 99 22.86 -23.75 -37.27
CA PHE A 99 22.27 -23.58 -38.61
C PHE A 99 23.03 -24.36 -39.71
N SER A 100 24.25 -24.81 -39.42
CA SER A 100 25.07 -25.66 -40.30
C SER A 100 24.83 -27.17 -40.12
N THR A 101 24.04 -27.56 -39.11
CA THR A 101 23.64 -28.97 -38.88
C THR A 101 22.31 -29.30 -39.58
N PRO A 102 21.98 -30.58 -39.83
CA PRO A 102 20.74 -30.99 -40.50
C PRO A 102 19.48 -30.85 -39.62
N ILE A 103 19.35 -29.73 -38.89
CA ILE A 103 18.19 -29.41 -38.06
C ILE A 103 17.14 -28.69 -38.93
N ARG A 104 15.89 -29.17 -38.88
CA ARG A 104 14.78 -28.48 -39.55
C ARG A 104 14.38 -27.24 -38.75
N LYS A 105 14.03 -26.15 -39.44
CA LYS A 105 13.52 -24.90 -38.83
C LYS A 105 12.42 -25.14 -37.78
N ARG A 106 11.47 -26.02 -38.08
CA ARG A 106 10.35 -26.36 -37.19
C ARG A 106 10.83 -27.03 -35.90
N ASP A 107 11.80 -27.94 -36.00
CA ASP A 107 12.30 -28.74 -34.88
C ASP A 107 13.15 -27.85 -33.95
N TYR A 108 13.88 -26.90 -34.52
CA TYR A 108 14.60 -25.87 -33.76
C TYR A 108 13.65 -24.95 -32.98
N LEU A 109 12.70 -24.31 -33.67
CA LEU A 109 11.81 -23.32 -33.04
C LEU A 109 10.87 -23.95 -32.00
N ILE A 110 10.21 -25.06 -32.35
CA ILE A 110 9.30 -25.74 -31.42
C ILE A 110 10.10 -26.28 -30.23
N GLY A 111 11.31 -26.81 -30.44
CA GLY A 111 12.16 -27.31 -29.36
C GLY A 111 12.56 -26.22 -28.37
N ARG A 112 13.00 -25.06 -28.88
CA ARG A 112 13.38 -23.89 -28.04
C ARG A 112 12.19 -23.32 -27.29
N PHE A 113 11.07 -23.12 -27.98
CA PHE A 113 9.86 -22.57 -27.36
C PHE A 113 9.27 -23.53 -26.32
N ALA A 114 9.05 -24.80 -26.69
CA ALA A 114 8.49 -25.79 -25.78
C ALA A 114 9.39 -26.04 -24.57
N GLY A 115 10.72 -26.05 -24.75
CA GLY A 115 11.68 -26.12 -23.66
C GLY A 115 11.53 -24.96 -22.67
N ALA A 116 11.53 -23.72 -23.16
CA ALA A 116 11.34 -22.53 -22.32
C ALA A 116 9.93 -22.47 -21.68
N PHE A 117 8.90 -22.89 -22.39
CA PHE A 117 7.52 -22.93 -21.90
C PHE A 117 7.35 -23.95 -20.77
N ILE A 118 7.93 -25.15 -20.89
CA ILE A 118 7.90 -26.16 -19.81
C ILE A 118 8.64 -25.66 -18.57
N VAL A 119 9.76 -24.93 -18.73
CA VAL A 119 10.46 -24.31 -17.60
C VAL A 119 9.59 -23.25 -16.94
N ALA A 120 8.90 -22.43 -17.74
CA ALA A 120 7.95 -21.45 -17.22
C ALA A 120 6.80 -22.11 -16.46
N LEU A 121 6.26 -23.24 -16.94
CA LEU A 121 5.25 -24.03 -16.22
C LEU A 121 5.81 -24.67 -14.95
N ALA A 122 7.05 -25.16 -14.98
CA ALA A 122 7.72 -25.73 -13.81
C ALA A 122 7.87 -24.71 -12.67
N LEU A 123 7.89 -23.41 -12.99
CA LEU A 123 7.90 -22.33 -12.00
C LEU A 123 6.61 -22.25 -11.16
N PHE A 124 5.50 -22.81 -11.66
CA PHE A 124 4.23 -22.87 -10.93
C PHE A 124 4.12 -24.08 -10.00
N VAL A 125 5.06 -25.03 -10.05
CA VAL A 125 5.16 -26.08 -9.03
C VAL A 125 5.45 -25.47 -7.65
N PRO A 126 6.45 -24.58 -7.47
CA PRO A 126 6.61 -23.78 -6.26
C PRO A 126 5.35 -23.02 -5.81
N VAL A 127 4.57 -22.45 -6.74
CA VAL A 127 3.32 -21.74 -6.42
C VAL A 127 2.31 -22.67 -5.77
N VAL A 128 2.05 -23.82 -6.41
CA VAL A 128 1.12 -24.86 -5.91
C VAL A 128 1.60 -25.42 -4.58
N LEU A 129 2.91 -25.69 -4.45
CA LEU A 129 3.50 -26.16 -3.20
C LEU A 129 3.39 -25.11 -2.09
N GLY A 130 3.55 -23.83 -2.40
CA GLY A 130 3.38 -22.74 -1.43
C GLY A 130 1.95 -22.72 -0.88
N VAL A 131 0.95 -22.81 -1.75
CA VAL A 131 -0.46 -22.86 -1.34
C VAL A 131 -0.78 -24.14 -0.55
N LEU A 132 -0.35 -25.30 -1.05
CA LEU A 132 -0.58 -26.59 -0.41
C LEU A 132 0.07 -26.65 0.97
N LEU A 133 1.40 -26.43 1.04
CA LEU A 133 2.12 -26.47 2.30
C LEU A 133 1.64 -25.37 3.25
N GLY A 134 1.31 -24.18 2.73
CA GLY A 134 0.71 -23.11 3.51
C GLY A 134 -0.57 -23.55 4.20
N SER A 135 -1.47 -24.23 3.48
CA SER A 135 -2.73 -24.75 4.05
C SER A 135 -2.56 -25.87 5.07
N LEU A 136 -1.37 -26.49 5.16
CA LEU A 136 -1.04 -27.56 6.11
C LEU A 136 -0.32 -27.04 7.36
N MET A 137 -0.11 -25.73 7.46
CA MET A 137 0.67 -25.19 8.57
C MET A 137 -0.09 -25.26 9.90
N PRO A 138 0.54 -25.75 10.98
CA PRO A 138 -0.14 -26.07 12.23
C PRO A 138 -0.62 -24.84 13.02
N TRP A 139 -0.14 -23.65 12.67
CA TRP A 139 -0.58 -22.39 13.29
C TRP A 139 -1.82 -21.79 12.61
N LEU A 140 -2.30 -22.39 11.51
CA LEU A 140 -3.58 -22.00 10.94
C LEU A 140 -4.73 -22.58 11.78
N GLU A 141 -5.74 -21.77 12.01
CA GLU A 141 -7.00 -22.23 12.58
C GLU A 141 -7.64 -23.30 11.67
N PRO A 142 -7.96 -24.50 12.19
CA PRO A 142 -8.56 -25.58 11.40
C PRO A 142 -9.82 -25.17 10.66
N GLU A 143 -10.61 -24.26 11.24
CA GLU A 143 -11.85 -23.74 10.68
C GLU A 143 -11.63 -22.81 9.47
N ARG A 144 -10.40 -22.29 9.28
CA ARG A 144 -10.02 -21.48 8.10
C ARG A 144 -9.49 -22.32 6.96
N VAL A 145 -9.47 -23.65 7.09
CA VAL A 145 -8.94 -24.58 6.08
C VAL A 145 -10.00 -25.64 5.78
N GLY A 146 -10.55 -25.59 4.56
CA GLY A 146 -11.46 -26.59 4.05
C GLY A 146 -10.77 -27.93 3.73
N PRO A 147 -11.53 -28.97 3.36
CA PRO A 147 -10.94 -30.25 2.96
C PRO A 147 -10.06 -30.10 1.72
N PHE A 148 -8.92 -30.79 1.70
CA PHE A 148 -8.05 -30.78 0.53
C PHE A 148 -8.77 -31.34 -0.70
N ARG A 149 -8.82 -30.54 -1.77
CA ARG A 149 -9.36 -30.92 -3.07
C ARG A 149 -8.31 -30.63 -4.13
N ALA A 150 -7.96 -31.62 -4.95
CA ALA A 150 -7.02 -31.44 -6.06
C ALA A 150 -7.65 -30.68 -7.25
N GLY A 151 -8.98 -30.75 -7.39
CA GLY A 151 -9.74 -30.16 -8.50
C GLY A 151 -9.43 -28.67 -8.75
N PRO A 152 -9.51 -27.79 -7.73
CA PRO A 152 -9.23 -26.37 -7.92
C PRO A 152 -7.82 -26.05 -8.40
N TYR A 153 -6.80 -26.79 -7.95
CA TYR A 153 -5.42 -26.60 -8.40
C TYR A 153 -5.26 -26.94 -9.88
N LEU A 154 -5.79 -28.09 -10.29
CA LEU A 154 -5.76 -28.52 -11.69
C LEU A 154 -6.55 -27.56 -12.57
N GLN A 155 -7.71 -27.11 -12.08
CA GLN A 155 -8.56 -26.15 -12.78
C GLN A 155 -7.86 -24.80 -12.96
N ALA A 156 -7.25 -24.25 -11.90
CA ALA A 156 -6.52 -23.00 -11.97
C ALA A 156 -5.30 -23.06 -12.91
N LEU A 157 -4.56 -24.19 -12.88
CA LEU A 157 -3.47 -24.42 -13.82
C LEU A 157 -3.94 -24.50 -15.27
N ALA A 158 -5.02 -25.24 -15.54
CA ALA A 158 -5.51 -25.47 -16.89
C ALA A 158 -6.23 -24.26 -17.50
N ILE A 159 -7.02 -23.54 -16.70
CA ILE A 159 -7.82 -22.40 -17.17
C ILE A 159 -6.97 -21.13 -17.23
N PHE A 160 -6.16 -20.85 -16.21
CA PHE A 160 -5.45 -19.56 -16.14
C PHE A 160 -3.98 -19.70 -16.47
N VAL A 161 -3.23 -20.52 -15.74
CA VAL A 161 -1.76 -20.55 -15.86
C VAL A 161 -1.31 -20.97 -17.26
N VAL A 162 -1.77 -22.12 -17.76
CA VAL A 162 -1.34 -22.64 -19.06
C VAL A 162 -1.69 -21.68 -20.21
N PRO A 163 -2.95 -21.20 -20.36
CA PRO A 163 -3.30 -20.28 -21.45
C PRO A 163 -2.58 -18.93 -21.34
N ASN A 164 -2.46 -18.36 -20.14
CA ASN A 164 -1.81 -17.06 -19.95
C ASN A 164 -0.31 -17.14 -20.29
N LEU A 165 0.39 -18.16 -19.81
CA LEU A 165 1.81 -18.36 -20.12
C LEU A 165 2.04 -18.70 -21.59
N LEU A 166 1.14 -19.47 -22.21
CA LEU A 166 1.25 -19.83 -23.62
C LEU A 166 1.08 -18.59 -24.50
N PHE A 167 0.02 -17.82 -24.26
CA PHE A 167 -0.26 -16.58 -24.97
C PHE A 167 0.88 -15.57 -24.85
N MET A 168 1.29 -15.27 -23.62
CA MET A 168 2.37 -14.32 -23.38
C MET A 168 3.72 -14.83 -23.87
N GLY A 169 4.01 -16.12 -23.69
CA GLY A 169 5.19 -16.77 -24.23
C GLY A 169 5.26 -16.64 -25.75
N CYS A 170 4.18 -16.92 -26.48
CA CYS A 170 4.14 -16.81 -27.94
C CYS A 170 4.39 -15.38 -28.42
N ILE A 171 3.78 -14.38 -27.76
CA ILE A 171 4.01 -12.97 -28.08
C ILE A 171 5.46 -12.56 -27.81
N GLN A 172 6.00 -12.92 -26.65
CA GLN A 172 7.38 -12.62 -26.26
C GLN A 172 8.38 -13.28 -27.22
N PHE A 173 8.11 -14.53 -27.62
CA PHE A 173 8.92 -15.26 -28.59
C PHE A 173 8.90 -14.58 -29.96
N ALA A 174 7.71 -14.14 -30.43
CA ALA A 174 7.57 -13.38 -31.66
C ALA A 174 8.33 -12.05 -31.60
N LEU A 175 8.20 -11.31 -30.51
CA LEU A 175 8.92 -10.05 -30.28
C LEU A 175 10.43 -10.25 -30.24
N ALA A 176 10.92 -11.28 -29.54
CA ALA A 176 12.35 -11.60 -29.48
C ALA A 176 12.93 -11.92 -30.86
N ILE A 177 12.19 -12.67 -31.69
CA ILE A 177 12.59 -12.99 -33.07
C ILE A 177 12.64 -11.73 -33.95
N LEU A 178 11.62 -10.88 -33.86
CA LEU A 178 11.51 -9.67 -34.70
C LEU A 178 12.54 -8.61 -34.33
N THR A 179 12.69 -8.36 -33.03
CA THR A 179 13.50 -7.25 -32.52
C THR A 179 14.95 -7.65 -32.31
N ARG A 180 15.23 -8.94 -32.14
CA ARG A 180 16.54 -9.51 -31.79
C ARG A 180 17.15 -8.82 -30.57
N SER A 181 16.30 -8.38 -29.65
CA SER A 181 16.69 -7.59 -28.50
C SER A 181 15.88 -7.99 -27.29
N LEU A 182 16.57 -8.41 -26.23
CA LEU A 182 15.96 -8.69 -24.93
C LEU A 182 15.22 -7.45 -24.41
N VAL A 183 15.80 -6.27 -24.64
CA VAL A 183 15.28 -4.95 -24.27
C VAL A 183 13.93 -4.69 -24.91
N ALA A 184 13.84 -4.87 -26.23
CA ALA A 184 12.62 -4.61 -26.96
C ALA A 184 11.52 -5.63 -26.62
N THR A 185 11.91 -6.84 -26.24
CA THR A 185 10.97 -7.87 -25.76
C THR A 185 10.36 -7.47 -24.42
N TYR A 186 11.17 -7.04 -23.45
CA TYR A 186 10.66 -6.49 -22.18
C TYR A 186 9.82 -5.23 -22.40
N ALA A 187 10.26 -4.31 -23.27
CA ALA A 187 9.49 -3.11 -23.61
C ALA A 187 8.12 -3.46 -24.22
N GLY A 188 8.05 -4.51 -25.05
CA GLY A 188 6.78 -5.01 -25.60
C GLY A 188 5.85 -5.61 -24.55
N VAL A 189 6.40 -6.37 -23.59
CA VAL A 189 5.61 -6.88 -22.44
C VAL A 189 5.05 -5.72 -21.62
N ILE A 190 5.87 -4.72 -21.32
CA ILE A 190 5.44 -3.53 -20.59
C ILE A 190 4.36 -2.78 -21.38
N GLY A 191 4.56 -2.55 -22.69
CA GLY A 191 3.57 -1.92 -23.55
C GLY A 191 2.24 -2.68 -23.59
N MET A 192 2.28 -4.02 -23.51
CA MET A 192 1.09 -4.85 -23.41
C MET A 192 0.36 -4.65 -22.08
N PHE A 193 1.08 -4.58 -20.95
CA PHE A 193 0.47 -4.25 -19.65
C PHE A 193 -0.20 -2.87 -19.63
N VAL A 194 0.37 -1.90 -20.35
CA VAL A 194 -0.24 -0.58 -20.52
C VAL A 194 -1.50 -0.66 -21.35
N ALA A 195 -1.41 -1.31 -22.51
CA ALA A 195 -2.57 -1.52 -23.37
C ALA A 195 -3.68 -2.25 -22.61
N TYR A 196 -3.33 -3.24 -21.78
CA TYR A 196 -4.25 -3.93 -20.90
C TYR A 196 -4.90 -2.99 -19.87
N GLY A 197 -4.12 -2.18 -19.15
CA GLY A 197 -4.66 -1.23 -18.19
C GLY A 197 -5.55 -0.15 -18.82
N VAL A 198 -5.15 0.37 -19.98
CA VAL A 198 -5.94 1.35 -20.75
C VAL A 198 -7.22 0.71 -21.28
N ALA A 199 -7.13 -0.48 -21.90
CA ALA A 199 -8.29 -1.20 -22.39
C ALA A 199 -9.26 -1.55 -21.26
N GLY A 200 -8.75 -1.99 -20.11
CA GLY A 200 -9.55 -2.27 -18.92
C GLY A 200 -10.31 -1.04 -18.41
N SER A 201 -9.71 0.15 -18.47
CA SER A 201 -10.40 1.39 -18.09
C SER A 201 -11.33 1.94 -19.16
N LEU A 202 -11.05 1.75 -20.45
CA LEU A 202 -11.95 2.19 -21.52
C LEU A 202 -13.16 1.26 -21.65
N LEU A 203 -13.05 0.03 -21.18
CA LEU A 203 -14.11 -0.98 -21.22
C LEU A 203 -14.74 -1.22 -19.85
N SER A 204 -14.45 -0.37 -18.84
CA SER A 204 -14.93 -0.55 -17.46
C SER A 204 -16.38 -0.17 -17.25
N ASP A 205 -17.01 0.46 -18.24
CA ASP A 205 -18.42 0.83 -18.15
C ASP A 205 -19.29 -0.42 -18.11
N ILE A 206 -20.40 -0.33 -17.37
CA ILE A 206 -21.32 -1.45 -17.11
C ILE A 206 -21.80 -2.08 -18.43
N GLU A 207 -21.96 -1.28 -19.49
CA GLU A 207 -22.38 -1.75 -20.81
C GLU A 207 -21.31 -2.60 -21.53
N ASN A 208 -20.03 -2.28 -21.31
CA ASN A 208 -18.90 -2.91 -21.99
C ASN A 208 -18.27 -4.06 -21.20
N GLU A 209 -18.78 -4.35 -20.01
CA GLU A 209 -18.19 -5.28 -19.05
C GLU A 209 -17.96 -6.69 -19.64
N ARG A 210 -18.91 -7.19 -20.43
CA ARG A 210 -18.79 -8.51 -21.10
C ARG A 210 -17.71 -8.51 -22.16
N LEU A 211 -17.62 -7.44 -22.95
CA LEU A 211 -16.60 -7.31 -23.98
C LEU A 211 -15.21 -7.15 -23.35
N ALA A 212 -15.11 -6.38 -22.26
CA ALA A 212 -13.91 -6.24 -21.45
C ALA A 212 -13.41 -7.60 -20.96
N ALA A 213 -14.31 -8.40 -20.39
CA ALA A 213 -13.99 -9.74 -19.91
C ALA A 213 -13.56 -10.69 -21.03
N MET A 214 -14.16 -10.61 -22.23
CA MET A 214 -13.76 -11.43 -23.38
C MET A 214 -12.38 -11.04 -23.94
N LEU A 215 -12.04 -9.75 -23.93
CA LEU A 215 -10.76 -9.23 -24.45
C LEU A 215 -9.64 -9.19 -23.41
N ASP A 216 -9.92 -9.54 -22.16
CA ASP A 216 -8.93 -9.59 -21.09
C ASP A 216 -7.84 -10.65 -21.39
N PRO A 217 -6.57 -10.28 -21.61
CA PRO A 217 -5.48 -11.20 -21.94
C PRO A 217 -5.15 -12.21 -20.82
N PHE A 218 -5.57 -11.95 -19.58
CA PHE A 218 -5.35 -12.82 -18.42
C PHE A 218 -6.65 -13.47 -17.92
N GLY A 219 -7.80 -12.83 -18.22
CA GLY A 219 -9.18 -13.14 -17.84
C GLY A 219 -9.46 -13.08 -16.34
N ALA A 220 -8.90 -12.06 -15.69
CA ALA A 220 -9.30 -11.62 -14.36
C ALA A 220 -10.72 -11.03 -14.36
N GLY A 221 -11.09 -10.23 -15.36
CA GLY A 221 -12.45 -9.70 -15.51
C GLY A 221 -13.47 -10.82 -15.72
N ALA A 222 -13.13 -11.84 -16.50
CA ALA A 222 -13.98 -13.01 -16.68
C ALA A 222 -14.17 -13.83 -15.39
N LEU A 223 -13.13 -13.91 -14.53
CA LEU A 223 -13.25 -14.53 -13.21
C LEU A 223 -14.14 -13.68 -12.28
N ASP A 224 -14.00 -12.35 -12.31
CA ASP A 224 -14.81 -11.44 -11.51
C ASP A 224 -16.30 -11.57 -11.84
N ILE A 225 -16.66 -11.51 -13.13
CA ILE A 225 -18.05 -11.71 -13.60
C ILE A 225 -18.60 -13.06 -13.14
N ALA A 226 -17.82 -14.14 -13.33
CA ALA A 226 -18.27 -15.49 -13.00
C ALA A 226 -18.47 -15.70 -11.48
N THR A 227 -17.84 -14.88 -10.63
CA THR A 227 -17.82 -15.08 -9.16
C THR A 227 -18.41 -13.91 -8.37
N ARG A 228 -18.87 -12.84 -9.04
CA ARG A 228 -19.38 -11.60 -8.44
C ARG A 228 -20.45 -11.84 -7.39
N TYR A 229 -21.40 -12.70 -7.70
CA TYR A 229 -22.56 -12.99 -6.85
C TYR A 229 -22.38 -14.21 -5.95
N TRP A 230 -21.19 -14.82 -5.93
CA TRP A 230 -20.93 -15.96 -5.05
C TRP A 230 -20.88 -15.53 -3.58
N THR A 231 -21.69 -16.19 -2.77
CA THR A 231 -21.63 -16.17 -1.31
C THR A 231 -20.32 -16.80 -0.80
N VAL A 232 -20.00 -16.58 0.48
CA VAL A 232 -18.81 -17.19 1.12
C VAL A 232 -18.85 -18.73 1.03
N ALA A 233 -20.01 -19.34 1.24
CA ALA A 233 -20.20 -20.78 1.15
C ALA A 233 -19.93 -21.32 -0.26
N GLU A 234 -20.38 -20.60 -1.28
CA GLU A 234 -20.14 -20.95 -2.69
C GLU A 234 -18.66 -20.81 -3.04
N ARG A 235 -18.00 -19.72 -2.64
CA ARG A 235 -16.56 -19.51 -2.83
C ARG A 235 -15.71 -20.62 -2.20
N ASN A 236 -16.16 -21.19 -1.08
CA ASN A 236 -15.51 -22.29 -0.37
C ASN A 236 -15.69 -23.66 -1.04
N THR A 237 -16.75 -23.87 -1.83
CA THR A 237 -17.15 -25.22 -2.24
C THR A 237 -17.26 -25.43 -3.75
N MET A 238 -17.65 -24.40 -4.51
CA MET A 238 -17.90 -24.51 -5.95
C MET A 238 -16.61 -24.48 -6.77
N LEU A 239 -16.56 -25.30 -7.81
CA LEU A 239 -15.55 -25.17 -8.88
C LEU A 239 -16.03 -24.14 -9.89
N LEU A 240 -15.09 -23.46 -10.55
CA LEU A 240 -15.41 -22.44 -11.54
C LEU A 240 -16.06 -23.08 -12.79
N PRO A 241 -17.30 -22.73 -13.15
CA PRO A 241 -17.89 -23.25 -14.38
C PRO A 241 -17.18 -22.64 -15.60
N LEU A 242 -16.79 -23.48 -16.57
CA LEU A 242 -16.12 -23.05 -17.79
C LEU A 242 -17.15 -22.76 -18.89
N GLU A 243 -17.96 -21.73 -18.68
CA GLU A 243 -19.04 -21.33 -19.59
C GLU A 243 -19.06 -19.80 -19.81
N GLY A 244 -19.96 -19.33 -20.67
CA GLY A 244 -20.15 -17.92 -20.96
C GLY A 244 -18.87 -17.19 -21.38
N GLU A 245 -18.66 -16.05 -20.76
CA GLU A 245 -17.63 -15.05 -21.01
C GLU A 245 -16.24 -15.60 -20.69
N LEU A 246 -16.12 -16.48 -19.68
CA LEU A 246 -14.87 -17.15 -19.36
C LEU A 246 -14.44 -18.11 -20.47
N LEU A 247 -15.35 -18.95 -20.98
CA LEU A 247 -15.03 -19.84 -22.09
C LEU A 247 -14.64 -19.04 -23.35
N ALA A 248 -15.41 -18.00 -23.68
CA ALA A 248 -15.12 -17.14 -24.81
C ALA A 248 -13.74 -16.48 -24.70
N ASN A 249 -13.41 -15.94 -23.53
CA ASN A 249 -12.09 -15.39 -23.23
C ASN A 249 -10.96 -16.41 -23.50
N ARG A 250 -11.09 -17.64 -22.97
CA ARG A 250 -10.06 -18.68 -23.16
C ARG A 250 -9.85 -19.05 -24.63
N LEU A 251 -10.93 -19.13 -25.40
CA LEU A 251 -10.86 -19.42 -26.84
C LEU A 251 -10.17 -18.29 -27.60
N VAL A 252 -10.47 -17.04 -27.29
CA VAL A 252 -9.82 -15.86 -27.90
C VAL A 252 -8.33 -15.84 -27.58
N VAL A 253 -7.95 -16.00 -26.31
CA VAL A 253 -6.54 -16.00 -25.87
C VAL A 253 -5.75 -17.13 -26.54
N LEU A 254 -6.31 -18.34 -26.60
CA LEU A 254 -5.66 -19.48 -27.28
C LEU A 254 -5.53 -19.27 -28.80
N ALA A 255 -6.56 -18.72 -29.45
CA ALA A 255 -6.51 -18.39 -30.87
C ALA A 255 -5.42 -17.37 -31.17
N LEU A 256 -5.31 -16.31 -30.36
CA LEU A 256 -4.27 -15.29 -30.49
C LEU A 256 -2.87 -15.86 -30.21
N ALA A 257 -2.73 -16.79 -29.26
CA ALA A 257 -1.46 -17.47 -28.99
C ALA A 257 -0.98 -18.28 -30.19
N ILE A 258 -1.88 -19.02 -30.85
CA ILE A 258 -1.59 -19.79 -32.06
C ILE A 258 -1.19 -18.86 -33.20
N LEU A 259 -1.93 -17.76 -33.40
CA LEU A 259 -1.62 -16.76 -34.42
C LEU A 259 -0.24 -16.12 -34.19
N ALA A 260 0.07 -15.73 -32.95
CA ALA A 260 1.38 -15.16 -32.60
C ALA A 260 2.53 -16.14 -32.85
N PHE A 261 2.35 -17.43 -32.50
CA PHE A 261 3.35 -18.46 -32.77
C PHE A 261 3.51 -18.74 -34.27
N ALA A 262 2.41 -18.85 -35.02
CA ALA A 262 2.43 -19.05 -36.47
C ALA A 262 3.15 -17.88 -37.16
N PHE A 263 2.90 -16.65 -36.70
CA PHE A 263 3.58 -15.45 -37.17
C PHE A 263 5.09 -15.48 -36.84
N ALA A 264 5.47 -15.85 -35.61
CA ALA A 264 6.86 -16.02 -35.22
C ALA A 264 7.58 -17.05 -36.10
N HIS A 265 6.93 -18.20 -36.34
CA HIS A 265 7.45 -19.25 -37.21
C HIS A 265 7.59 -18.76 -38.66
N ALA A 266 6.62 -18.02 -39.20
CA ALA A 266 6.69 -17.47 -40.55
C ALA A 266 7.84 -16.46 -40.70
N ARG A 267 8.04 -15.56 -39.73
CA ARG A 267 9.04 -14.48 -39.78
C ARG A 267 10.45 -14.91 -39.38
N PHE A 268 10.64 -16.07 -38.76
CA PHE A 268 11.96 -16.50 -38.32
C PHE A 268 12.92 -16.76 -39.50
N PRO A 269 14.07 -16.04 -39.57
CA PRO A 269 15.05 -16.24 -40.62
C PRO A 269 15.96 -17.43 -40.26
N PHE A 270 15.74 -18.58 -40.91
CA PHE A 270 16.59 -19.76 -40.78
C PHE A 270 17.61 -19.79 -41.92
N ALA A 271 18.55 -18.84 -41.90
CA ALA A 271 19.63 -18.73 -42.87
C ALA A 271 20.86 -18.09 -42.19
N VAL A 272 22.05 -18.49 -42.62
CA VAL A 272 23.35 -17.97 -42.11
C VAL A 272 23.63 -16.54 -42.62
N ASP A 273 22.91 -16.09 -43.65
CA ASP A 273 23.16 -14.80 -44.30
C ASP A 273 22.66 -13.61 -43.47
N GLU A 274 23.59 -12.84 -42.89
CA GLU A 274 23.31 -11.66 -42.07
C GLU A 274 22.63 -10.50 -42.83
N ARG A 275 22.51 -10.58 -44.16
CA ARG A 275 22.29 -9.40 -45.01
C ARG A 275 20.84 -9.00 -45.30
N ARG A 276 19.80 -9.77 -44.94
CA ARG A 276 18.42 -9.47 -45.43
C ARG A 276 17.21 -9.62 -44.47
N GLY A 277 17.37 -9.89 -43.18
CA GLY A 277 16.26 -10.46 -42.40
C GLY A 277 15.68 -9.70 -41.20
N GLY A 278 15.78 -8.38 -41.10
CA GLY A 278 15.20 -7.61 -39.98
C GLY A 278 14.22 -6.53 -40.46
N TRP A 279 13.08 -6.37 -39.79
CA TRP A 279 12.15 -5.24 -40.03
C TRP A 279 12.87 -3.92 -39.70
N ARG A 280 13.14 -3.10 -40.72
CA ARG A 280 13.86 -1.82 -40.57
C ARG A 280 12.85 -0.73 -40.21
N TRP A 281 12.86 -0.23 -38.98
CA TRP A 281 12.12 0.98 -38.62
C TRP A 281 12.68 2.19 -39.44
N PRO A 282 11.84 3.00 -40.12
CA PRO A 282 12.28 4.05 -41.06
C PRO A 282 13.24 5.10 -40.49
N TRP A 283 13.25 5.28 -39.17
CA TRP A 283 13.92 6.38 -38.46
C TRP A 283 15.32 6.03 -37.96
N ARG A 284 15.74 4.76 -38.04
CA ARG A 284 17.04 4.31 -37.57
C ARG A 284 18.04 4.24 -38.73
N ARG A 285 18.53 5.41 -39.15
CA ARG A 285 19.76 5.50 -39.96
C ARG A 285 20.93 5.10 -39.05
N GLU A 286 21.37 3.85 -39.15
CA GLU A 286 22.66 3.45 -38.56
C GLU A 286 23.78 4.26 -39.24
N ARG A 287 24.43 5.13 -38.45
CA ARG A 287 25.77 5.59 -38.77
C ARG A 287 26.67 4.37 -38.74
N ARG A 288 27.14 3.96 -39.92
CA ARG A 288 28.24 3.01 -40.07
C ARG A 288 29.40 3.42 -39.14
N PRO A 289 29.92 2.55 -38.27
CA PRO A 289 31.34 2.61 -37.99
C PRO A 289 32.03 2.34 -39.33
N ALA A 290 32.94 3.22 -39.75
CA ALA A 290 33.82 2.91 -40.86
C ALA A 290 34.53 1.60 -40.52
N SER A 291 34.35 0.59 -41.35
CA SER A 291 35.19 -0.60 -41.35
C SER A 291 36.62 -0.11 -41.53
N VAL A 292 37.41 -0.19 -40.46
CA VAL A 292 38.86 -0.15 -40.59
C VAL A 292 39.21 -1.39 -41.40
N ASP A 293 39.85 -1.17 -42.54
CA ASP A 293 40.31 -2.23 -43.44
C ASP A 293 41.13 -3.27 -42.67
N GLU A 294 40.60 -4.50 -42.57
CA GLU A 294 41.34 -5.68 -42.11
C GLU A 294 42.47 -6.10 -43.08
N ARG A 295 42.80 -5.26 -44.07
CA ARG A 295 44.00 -5.40 -44.91
C ARG A 295 45.20 -4.57 -44.44
N GLN A 296 45.08 -3.79 -43.37
CA GLN A 296 46.21 -3.05 -42.78
C GLN A 296 46.76 -3.66 -41.47
N ALA A 297 46.18 -4.76 -40.99
CA ALA A 297 46.62 -5.44 -39.77
C ALA A 297 47.60 -6.62 -40.03
N SER A 298 47.91 -6.94 -41.29
CA SER A 298 48.82 -8.04 -41.65
C SER A 298 50.19 -7.58 -42.15
N ASP A 299 50.41 -6.28 -42.40
CA ASP A 299 51.67 -5.75 -42.96
C ASP A 299 52.51 -4.93 -41.96
N ALA A 300 52.14 -4.93 -40.67
CA ALA A 300 52.89 -4.24 -39.61
C ALA A 300 53.62 -5.19 -38.65
N ALA A 301 53.78 -6.46 -39.05
CA ALA A 301 54.43 -7.49 -38.24
C ALA A 301 55.79 -7.89 -38.82
N GLU A 302 56.63 -6.91 -39.18
CA GLU A 302 58.06 -7.14 -39.42
C GLU A 302 58.79 -5.81 -39.65
N THR A 303 59.01 -5.02 -38.59
CA THR A 303 60.28 -4.27 -38.40
C THR A 303 60.33 -3.50 -37.08
N GLU A 304 61.53 -3.53 -36.50
CA GLU A 304 62.10 -2.67 -35.46
C GLU A 304 61.74 -2.93 -33.98
N GLY A 305 62.78 -3.32 -33.25
CA GLY A 305 62.77 -3.50 -31.80
C GLY A 305 62.40 -2.21 -31.09
N SER A 306 61.21 -2.22 -30.49
CA SER A 306 60.74 -1.19 -29.57
C SER A 306 61.62 -1.17 -28.32
N VAL A 307 62.49 -0.18 -28.21
CA VAL A 307 63.05 0.26 -26.94
C VAL A 307 61.88 0.71 -26.06
N LEU A 308 61.61 -0.03 -24.99
CA LEU A 308 60.65 0.37 -23.96
C LEU A 308 60.96 1.81 -23.51
N PRO A 309 60.07 2.79 -23.71
CA PRO A 309 60.28 4.12 -23.15
C PRO A 309 60.37 3.96 -21.63
N LYS A 310 61.48 4.42 -21.04
CA LYS A 310 61.61 4.53 -19.58
C LYS A 310 60.49 5.44 -19.09
N LEU A 311 59.42 4.83 -18.57
CA LEU A 311 58.35 5.53 -17.90
C LEU A 311 58.99 6.39 -16.79
N PRO A 312 58.69 7.69 -16.71
CA PRO A 312 59.21 8.53 -15.64
C PRO A 312 58.79 7.92 -14.30
N ALA A 313 59.74 7.79 -13.38
CA ALA A 313 59.48 7.31 -12.03
C ALA A 313 58.60 8.35 -11.31
N VAL A 314 57.29 8.16 -11.35
CA VAL A 314 56.35 8.98 -10.58
C VAL A 314 56.45 8.55 -9.13
N ALA A 315 57.06 9.39 -8.29
CA ALA A 315 57.02 9.22 -6.85
C ALA A 315 55.56 9.30 -6.38
N PRO A 316 55.03 8.31 -5.64
CA PRO A 316 53.69 8.39 -5.05
C PRO A 316 53.67 9.56 -4.07
N ARG A 317 53.15 10.72 -4.48
CA ARG A 317 52.85 11.80 -3.54
C ARG A 317 51.65 11.36 -2.70
N PRO A 318 51.72 11.39 -1.35
CA PRO A 318 50.55 11.14 -0.51
C PRO A 318 49.49 12.17 -0.90
N ALA A 319 48.41 11.69 -1.51
CA ALA A 319 47.40 12.57 -2.04
C ALA A 319 46.65 13.23 -0.85
N PRO A 320 46.53 14.56 -0.79
CA PRO A 320 45.78 15.23 0.28
C PRO A 320 44.32 14.74 0.29
N ALA A 321 43.60 14.89 1.40
CA ALA A 321 42.18 14.48 1.52
C ALA A 321 41.28 15.02 0.37
N VAL A 322 41.66 16.17 -0.23
CA VAL A 322 41.08 16.78 -1.43
C VAL A 322 41.09 15.84 -2.66
N SER A 323 42.06 14.92 -2.77
CA SER A 323 42.13 13.89 -3.81
C SER A 323 41.09 12.78 -3.62
N GLY A 324 40.79 12.39 -2.38
CA GLY A 324 39.81 11.34 -2.09
C GLY A 324 38.38 11.76 -2.46
N LEU A 325 38.02 13.01 -2.18
CA LEU A 325 36.72 13.56 -2.57
C LEU A 325 36.57 13.66 -4.10
N ARG A 326 37.63 14.10 -4.81
CA ARG A 326 37.63 14.13 -6.28
C ARG A 326 37.50 12.72 -6.88
N GLN A 327 38.21 11.74 -6.33
CA GLN A 327 38.08 10.33 -6.70
C GLN A 327 36.66 9.81 -6.44
N PHE A 328 36.05 10.16 -5.29
CA PHE A 328 34.67 9.82 -4.97
C PHE A 328 33.67 10.42 -5.95
N VAL A 329 33.76 11.72 -6.25
CA VAL A 329 32.85 12.36 -7.21
C VAL A 329 33.00 11.72 -8.60
N TYR A 330 34.23 11.44 -9.04
CA TYR A 330 34.47 10.78 -10.31
C TYR A 330 33.90 9.35 -10.34
N GLN A 331 34.18 8.55 -9.31
CA GLN A 331 33.67 7.18 -9.20
C GLN A 331 32.14 7.20 -9.11
N ALA A 332 31.54 8.03 -8.25
CA ALA A 332 30.09 8.16 -8.11
C ALA A 332 29.45 8.57 -9.43
N ARG A 333 30.01 9.54 -10.15
CA ARG A 333 29.50 9.94 -11.48
C ARG A 333 29.56 8.79 -12.49
N MET A 334 30.63 7.99 -12.46
CA MET A 334 30.77 6.81 -13.31
C MET A 334 29.72 5.75 -12.94
N GLU A 335 29.54 5.45 -11.65
CA GLU A 335 28.51 4.53 -11.17
C GLU A 335 27.09 4.98 -11.56
N ILE A 336 26.77 6.25 -11.29
CA ILE A 336 25.48 6.87 -11.62
C ILE A 336 25.23 6.80 -13.13
N ALA A 337 26.19 7.25 -13.94
CA ALA A 337 26.05 7.22 -15.40
C ALA A 337 25.93 5.79 -15.93
N GLY A 338 26.65 4.83 -15.32
CA GLY A 338 26.55 3.42 -15.65
C GLY A 338 25.15 2.87 -15.42
N VAL A 339 24.54 3.16 -14.28
CA VAL A 339 23.17 2.70 -13.96
C VAL A 339 22.12 3.45 -14.78
N LEU A 340 22.14 4.78 -14.80
CA LEU A 340 21.11 5.57 -15.49
C LEU A 340 21.09 5.35 -17.01
N ARG A 341 22.23 4.95 -17.60
CA ARG A 341 22.32 4.58 -19.02
C ARG A 341 22.16 3.09 -19.26
N SER A 342 22.11 2.28 -18.21
CA SER A 342 21.92 0.84 -18.36
C SER A 342 20.53 0.56 -18.88
N THR A 343 20.44 -0.47 -19.72
CA THR A 343 19.17 -0.79 -20.35
C THR A 343 18.14 -1.33 -19.35
N GLY A 344 18.58 -2.08 -18.34
CA GLY A 344 17.72 -2.56 -17.27
C GLY A 344 17.00 -1.41 -16.54
N PHE A 345 17.72 -0.32 -16.27
CA PHE A 345 17.19 0.83 -15.56
C PHE A 345 16.13 1.53 -16.41
N LEU A 346 16.41 1.77 -17.69
CA LEU A 346 15.46 2.39 -18.60
C LEU A 346 14.18 1.56 -18.78
N VAL A 347 14.31 0.23 -18.84
CA VAL A 347 13.17 -0.69 -18.92
C VAL A 347 12.33 -0.64 -17.65
N ILE A 348 12.96 -0.69 -16.46
CA ILE A 348 12.25 -0.65 -15.18
C ILE A 348 11.63 0.74 -14.94
N LEU A 349 12.33 1.82 -15.31
CA LEU A 349 11.81 3.19 -15.26
C LEU A 349 10.57 3.33 -16.16
N ALA A 350 10.66 2.85 -17.41
CA ALA A 350 9.53 2.84 -18.33
C ALA A 350 8.37 2.03 -17.76
N PHE A 351 8.61 0.86 -17.17
CA PHE A 351 7.58 0.08 -16.49
C PHE A 351 6.92 0.85 -15.35
N GLY A 352 7.68 1.56 -14.51
CA GLY A 352 7.12 2.39 -13.44
C GLY A 352 6.22 3.51 -13.97
N VAL A 353 6.68 4.26 -14.97
CA VAL A 353 5.90 5.33 -15.62
C VAL A 353 4.61 4.78 -16.22
N LEU A 354 4.73 3.66 -16.93
CA LEU A 354 3.62 3.02 -17.64
C LEU A 354 2.61 2.37 -16.69
N ASN A 355 3.09 1.77 -15.61
CA ASN A 355 2.24 1.26 -14.53
C ASN A 355 1.49 2.40 -13.84
N MET A 356 2.14 3.54 -13.60
CA MET A 356 1.49 4.72 -13.05
C MET A 356 0.43 5.30 -13.98
N ILE A 357 0.73 5.42 -15.29
CA ILE A 357 -0.25 5.87 -16.29
C ILE A 357 -1.45 4.94 -16.29
N GLY A 358 -1.24 3.62 -16.31
CA GLY A 358 -2.29 2.62 -16.22
C GLY A 358 -3.16 2.78 -14.96
N ASN A 359 -2.53 2.88 -13.78
CA ASN A 359 -3.24 3.12 -12.51
C ASN A 359 -3.96 4.46 -12.50
N SER A 360 -3.46 5.48 -13.20
CA SER A 360 -4.11 6.78 -13.25
C SER A 360 -5.51 6.71 -13.89
N PHE A 361 -5.72 5.80 -14.85
CA PHE A 361 -7.03 5.62 -15.47
C PHE A 361 -8.06 5.03 -14.50
N ALA A 362 -7.61 4.21 -13.54
CA ALA A 362 -8.45 3.64 -12.49
C ALA A 362 -8.67 4.59 -11.29
N VAL A 363 -8.26 5.86 -11.37
CA VAL A 363 -8.30 6.80 -10.23
C VAL A 363 -9.73 7.13 -9.84
N ASP A 364 -10.06 6.76 -8.59
CA ASP A 364 -11.17 7.20 -7.75
C ASP A 364 -12.38 7.70 -8.54
N ARG A 365 -12.85 6.88 -9.48
CA ARG A 365 -14.17 7.06 -10.06
C ARG A 365 -15.17 6.57 -9.03
N ILE A 366 -15.91 7.50 -8.44
CA ILE A 366 -16.99 7.17 -7.52
C ILE A 366 -18.28 7.14 -8.34
N PHE A 367 -18.87 5.96 -8.49
CA PHE A 367 -20.06 5.74 -9.34
C PHE A 367 -19.88 6.21 -10.80
N GLY A 368 -18.70 5.97 -11.40
CA GLY A 368 -18.38 6.39 -12.76
C GLY A 368 -17.81 7.81 -12.87
N THR A 369 -18.08 8.67 -11.89
CA THR A 369 -17.67 10.07 -11.89
C THR A 369 -16.22 10.24 -11.45
N ALA A 370 -15.43 10.92 -12.27
CA ALA A 370 -14.04 11.22 -11.96
C ALA A 370 -13.90 12.25 -10.83
N VAL A 371 -12.75 12.25 -10.16
CA VAL A 371 -12.35 13.32 -9.23
C VAL A 371 -11.29 14.22 -9.86
N HIS A 372 -11.21 15.47 -9.41
CA HIS A 372 -10.10 16.35 -9.72
C HIS A 372 -8.79 15.68 -9.29
N PRO A 373 -7.75 15.66 -10.14
CA PRO A 373 -6.50 14.97 -9.84
C PRO A 373 -5.65 15.82 -8.89
N VAL A 374 -6.16 16.12 -7.70
CA VAL A 374 -5.46 16.91 -6.67
C VAL A 374 -4.14 16.24 -6.26
N THR A 375 -3.17 17.03 -5.82
CA THR A 375 -1.78 16.55 -5.66
C THR A 375 -1.68 15.41 -4.64
N HIS A 376 -2.47 15.42 -3.57
CA HIS A 376 -2.43 14.34 -2.59
C HIS A 376 -2.91 12.98 -3.15
N LEU A 377 -3.88 12.97 -4.08
CA LEU A 377 -4.31 11.75 -4.76
C LEU A 377 -3.18 11.22 -5.65
N MET A 378 -2.53 12.14 -6.38
CA MET A 378 -1.37 11.79 -7.22
C MET A 378 -0.24 11.18 -6.38
N VAL A 379 0.05 11.72 -5.20
CA VAL A 379 1.04 11.14 -4.27
C VAL A 379 0.62 9.73 -3.80
N ASN A 380 -0.65 9.48 -3.51
CA ASN A 380 -1.09 8.12 -3.10
C ASN A 380 -0.93 7.12 -4.24
N ILE A 381 -1.33 7.49 -5.47
CA ILE A 381 -1.17 6.63 -6.67
C ILE A 381 0.31 6.37 -6.91
N LEU A 382 1.14 7.40 -6.78
CA LEU A 382 2.58 7.30 -6.91
C LEU A 382 3.17 6.32 -5.90
N GLN A 383 2.76 6.38 -4.64
CA GLN A 383 3.16 5.42 -3.63
C GLN A 383 2.67 4.01 -3.99
N GLY A 384 1.43 3.82 -4.41
CA GLY A 384 0.92 2.50 -4.82
C GLY A 384 1.68 1.88 -6.00
N ALA A 385 1.94 2.66 -7.05
CA ALA A 385 2.51 2.19 -8.32
C ALA A 385 4.04 2.07 -8.31
N PHE A 386 4.76 3.05 -7.73
CA PHE A 386 6.21 3.12 -7.83
C PHE A 386 6.96 2.38 -6.72
N LEU A 387 6.37 2.17 -5.53
CA LEU A 387 7.11 1.60 -4.40
C LEU A 387 7.72 0.23 -4.74
N ILE A 388 6.95 -0.66 -5.38
CA ILE A 388 7.44 -2.00 -5.78
C ILE A 388 8.55 -1.93 -6.85
N VAL A 389 8.50 -0.92 -7.72
CA VAL A 389 9.46 -0.73 -8.80
C VAL A 389 10.79 -0.22 -8.25
N VAL A 390 10.75 0.75 -7.33
CA VAL A 390 11.93 1.24 -6.62
C VAL A 390 12.55 0.13 -5.77
N LEU A 391 11.73 -0.70 -5.12
CA LEU A 391 12.15 -1.88 -4.38
C LEU A 391 13.01 -2.83 -5.23
N VAL A 392 12.48 -3.22 -6.40
CA VAL A 392 13.18 -4.11 -7.35
C VAL A 392 14.49 -3.49 -7.81
N ILE A 393 14.50 -2.19 -8.12
CA ILE A 393 15.73 -1.47 -8.52
C ILE A 393 16.78 -1.53 -7.41
N VAL A 394 16.41 -1.20 -6.18
CA VAL A 394 17.35 -1.19 -5.04
C VAL A 394 17.96 -2.59 -4.86
N THR A 395 17.14 -3.64 -4.92
CA THR A 395 17.62 -5.01 -4.79
C THR A 395 18.51 -5.43 -5.94
N VAL A 396 18.10 -5.21 -7.20
CA VAL A 396 18.86 -5.66 -8.38
C VAL A 396 20.17 -4.89 -8.51
N TYR A 397 20.12 -3.55 -8.47
CA TYR A 397 21.27 -2.69 -8.70
C TYR A 397 22.26 -2.67 -7.55
N SER A 398 21.85 -2.93 -6.31
CA SER A 398 22.81 -3.14 -5.23
C SER A 398 23.72 -4.34 -5.51
N GLY A 399 23.16 -5.46 -6.00
CA GLY A 399 23.94 -6.60 -6.44
C GLY A 399 24.73 -6.33 -7.72
N GLU A 400 24.13 -5.69 -8.71
CA GLU A 400 24.84 -5.39 -9.97
C GLU A 400 26.04 -4.47 -9.74
N LEU A 401 25.89 -3.39 -8.97
CA LEU A 401 26.97 -2.46 -8.64
C LEU A 401 28.07 -3.11 -7.80
N VAL A 402 27.72 -3.92 -6.79
CA VAL A 402 28.73 -4.57 -5.93
C VAL A 402 29.54 -5.60 -6.72
N TRP A 403 28.93 -6.29 -7.68
CA TRP A 403 29.55 -7.38 -8.43
C TRP A 403 30.07 -7.00 -9.81
N ARG A 404 29.80 -5.78 -10.30
CA ARG A 404 30.10 -5.35 -11.67
C ARG A 404 31.55 -5.60 -12.07
N GLU A 405 32.49 -5.23 -11.22
CA GLU A 405 33.92 -5.36 -11.52
C GLU A 405 34.37 -6.82 -11.63
N ARG A 406 33.73 -7.72 -10.87
CA ARG A 406 33.98 -9.17 -10.91
C ARG A 406 33.35 -9.79 -12.16
N THR A 407 32.13 -9.39 -12.51
CA THR A 407 31.46 -9.83 -13.74
C THR A 407 32.25 -9.39 -14.99
N ALA A 408 32.82 -8.18 -14.98
CA ALA A 408 33.69 -7.68 -16.04
C ALA A 408 35.14 -8.23 -15.96
N ARG A 409 35.47 -9.06 -14.96
CA ARG A 409 36.81 -9.64 -14.72
C ARG A 409 37.95 -8.61 -14.59
N VAL A 410 37.64 -7.39 -14.14
CA VAL A 410 38.61 -6.31 -13.91
C VAL A 410 38.85 -5.99 -12.44
N HIS A 411 38.17 -6.69 -11.53
CA HIS A 411 38.27 -6.46 -10.08
C HIS A 411 39.70 -6.49 -9.54
N GLU A 412 40.58 -7.36 -10.03
CA GLU A 412 41.99 -7.42 -9.61
C GLU A 412 42.75 -6.13 -9.93
N VAL A 413 42.49 -5.54 -11.10
CA VAL A 413 43.09 -4.27 -11.53
C VAL A 413 42.59 -3.12 -10.66
N ILE A 414 41.29 -3.09 -10.39
CA ILE A 414 40.65 -2.03 -9.57
C ILE A 414 41.10 -2.14 -8.11
N ASP A 415 41.26 -3.34 -7.59
CA ASP A 415 41.70 -3.59 -6.22
C ASP A 415 43.18 -3.21 -5.99
N ALA A 416 44.00 -3.22 -7.04
CA ALA A 416 45.38 -2.76 -7.02
C ALA A 416 45.53 -1.22 -7.05
N LEU A 417 44.45 -0.48 -7.33
CA LEU A 417 44.51 0.99 -7.37
C LEU A 417 44.73 1.58 -5.96
N PRO A 418 45.53 2.66 -5.82
CA PRO A 418 45.77 3.34 -4.56
C PRO A 418 44.59 4.26 -4.15
N VAL A 419 43.38 3.72 -4.19
CA VAL A 419 42.13 4.41 -3.83
C VAL A 419 41.69 3.93 -2.44
N PRO A 420 41.16 4.78 -1.55
CA PRO A 420 40.58 4.34 -0.28
C PRO A 420 39.30 3.49 -0.46
N ASN A 421 39.02 2.54 0.44
CA ASN A 421 37.81 1.69 0.35
C ASN A 421 36.50 2.49 0.36
N TRP A 422 36.43 3.56 1.16
CA TRP A 422 35.22 4.37 1.30
C TRP A 422 34.80 5.05 0.00
N VAL A 423 35.77 5.35 -0.88
CA VAL A 423 35.50 5.90 -2.20
C VAL A 423 34.73 4.89 -3.05
N LEU A 424 35.10 3.61 -3.00
CA LEU A 424 34.47 2.55 -3.82
C LEU A 424 33.06 2.22 -3.34
N TRP A 425 32.89 1.90 -2.06
CA TRP A 425 31.56 1.55 -1.55
C TRP A 425 30.65 2.77 -1.41
N GLY A 426 31.22 3.93 -1.05
CA GLY A 426 30.47 5.18 -0.94
C GLY A 426 29.94 5.62 -2.29
N ALA A 427 30.72 5.50 -3.37
CA ALA A 427 30.26 5.81 -4.72
C ALA A 427 29.08 4.93 -5.15
N LYS A 428 29.09 3.64 -4.77
CA LYS A 428 27.99 2.71 -5.06
C LYS A 428 26.73 3.04 -4.26
N LEU A 429 26.85 3.40 -2.97
CA LEU A 429 25.72 3.88 -2.18
C LEU A 429 25.16 5.20 -2.71
N ALA A 430 26.04 6.15 -3.06
CA ALA A 430 25.62 7.42 -3.67
C ALA A 430 24.91 7.19 -5.01
N ALA A 431 25.39 6.25 -5.82
CA ALA A 431 24.72 5.87 -7.06
C ALA A 431 23.32 5.30 -6.81
N LEU A 432 23.16 4.40 -5.84
CA LEU A 432 21.84 3.88 -5.48
C LEU A 432 20.90 4.98 -4.97
N ALA A 433 21.39 5.89 -4.11
CA ALA A 433 20.59 7.00 -3.61
C ALA A 433 20.14 7.94 -4.75
N VAL A 434 21.02 8.26 -5.70
CA VAL A 434 20.68 9.06 -6.88
C VAL A 434 19.70 8.32 -7.80
N VAL A 435 19.84 7.00 -7.94
CA VAL A 435 18.91 6.18 -8.74
C VAL A 435 17.52 6.17 -8.11
N VAL A 436 17.41 6.02 -6.79
CA VAL A 436 16.14 6.16 -6.05
C VAL A 436 15.56 7.56 -6.26
N ALA A 437 16.36 8.61 -6.09
CA ALA A 437 15.91 9.98 -6.30
C ALA A 437 15.44 10.23 -7.75
N ALA A 438 16.15 9.70 -8.75
CA ALA A 438 15.80 9.82 -10.16
C ALA A 438 14.48 9.09 -10.49
N MET A 439 14.26 7.89 -9.92
CA MET A 439 13.00 7.17 -10.04
C MET A 439 11.85 7.99 -9.46
N LEU A 440 12.00 8.49 -8.24
CA LEU A 440 10.97 9.27 -7.55
C LEU A 440 10.71 10.62 -8.24
N ALA A 441 11.75 11.28 -8.75
CA ALA A 441 11.62 12.51 -9.53
C ALA A 441 10.86 12.26 -10.83
N THR A 442 11.14 11.15 -11.53
CA THR A 442 10.40 10.76 -12.74
C THR A 442 8.94 10.48 -12.41
N ALA A 443 8.68 9.86 -11.26
CA ALA A 443 7.34 9.62 -10.76
C ALA A 443 6.59 10.96 -10.53
N ILE A 444 7.20 11.92 -9.81
CA ILE A 444 6.64 13.27 -9.62
C ILE A 444 6.32 13.93 -10.97
N LEU A 445 7.26 13.92 -11.91
CA LEU A 445 7.06 14.52 -13.24
C LEU A 445 5.94 13.83 -14.02
N THR A 446 5.80 12.51 -13.87
CA THR A 446 4.70 11.75 -14.49
C THR A 446 3.37 12.15 -13.85
N GLY A 447 3.31 12.32 -12.53
CA GLY A 447 2.12 12.80 -11.81
C GLY A 447 1.69 14.19 -12.25
N MET A 448 2.63 15.12 -12.33
CA MET A 448 2.38 16.46 -12.86
C MET A 448 1.92 16.40 -14.33
N GLY A 449 2.50 15.51 -15.13
CA GLY A 449 2.08 15.28 -16.51
C GLY A 449 0.65 14.76 -16.62
N ILE A 450 0.22 13.86 -15.74
CA ILE A 450 -1.14 13.34 -15.67
C ILE A 450 -2.12 14.44 -15.25
N GLN A 451 -1.78 15.23 -14.24
CA GLN A 451 -2.57 16.40 -13.82
C GLN A 451 -2.76 17.39 -14.99
N ALA A 452 -1.67 17.75 -15.68
CA ALA A 452 -1.71 18.64 -16.83
C ALA A 452 -2.55 18.08 -17.99
N ALA A 453 -2.38 16.79 -18.30
CA ALA A 453 -3.16 16.11 -19.34
C ALA A 453 -4.67 16.09 -19.03
N ARG A 454 -5.04 16.13 -17.75
CA ARG A 454 -6.43 16.26 -17.29
C ARG A 454 -6.89 17.72 -17.13
N GLY A 455 -6.08 18.71 -17.50
CA GLY A 455 -6.43 20.13 -17.38
C GLY A 455 -6.33 20.71 -15.96
N TYR A 456 -5.67 20.01 -15.03
CA TYR A 456 -5.43 20.49 -13.67
C TYR A 456 -3.98 20.99 -13.53
N TYR A 457 -3.81 22.27 -13.22
CA TYR A 457 -2.49 22.94 -13.20
C TYR A 457 -2.05 23.45 -11.82
N ALA A 458 -2.83 23.19 -10.76
CA ALA A 458 -2.47 23.55 -9.39
C ALA A 458 -1.46 22.54 -8.81
N PHE A 459 -0.21 22.65 -9.25
CA PHE A 459 0.87 21.76 -8.82
C PHE A 459 1.40 22.14 -7.44
N GLU A 460 1.08 21.36 -6.42
CA GLU A 460 1.68 21.52 -5.09
C GLU A 460 3.04 20.80 -5.02
N ILE A 461 4.06 21.40 -5.64
CA ILE A 461 5.42 20.81 -5.73
C ILE A 461 5.97 20.46 -4.33
N GLY A 462 5.70 21.28 -3.32
CA GLY A 462 6.11 21.01 -1.95
C GLY A 462 5.54 19.70 -1.39
N VAL A 463 4.29 19.37 -1.71
CA VAL A 463 3.62 18.14 -1.30
C VAL A 463 4.23 16.94 -2.03
N TYR A 464 4.48 17.06 -3.34
CA TYR A 464 5.19 16.02 -4.10
C TYR A 464 6.57 15.73 -3.52
N LEU A 465 7.39 16.75 -3.28
CA LEU A 465 8.76 16.56 -2.76
C LEU A 465 8.75 15.93 -1.37
N ARG A 466 7.88 16.40 -0.46
CA ARG A 466 7.78 15.84 0.90
C ARG A 466 7.21 14.41 0.87
N GLY A 467 6.15 14.17 0.12
CA GLY A 467 5.50 12.85 0.03
C GLY A 467 6.37 11.79 -0.66
N MET A 468 7.13 12.17 -1.69
CA MET A 468 7.92 11.23 -2.48
C MET A 468 9.37 11.14 -2.03
N LEU A 469 10.09 12.25 -1.89
CA LEU A 469 11.53 12.20 -1.55
C LEU A 469 11.79 11.99 -0.06
N VAL A 470 10.96 12.57 0.81
CA VAL A 470 11.14 12.44 2.26
C VAL A 470 10.43 11.20 2.78
N LEU A 471 9.09 11.17 2.67
CA LEU A 471 8.28 10.10 3.24
C LEU A 471 8.54 8.74 2.57
N ALA A 472 8.51 8.67 1.23
CA ALA A 472 8.80 7.41 0.53
C ALA A 472 10.30 7.17 0.28
N GLY A 473 11.08 8.22 0.02
CA GLY A 473 12.47 8.09 -0.43
C GLY A 473 13.47 7.68 0.65
N ILE A 474 13.33 8.19 1.88
CA ILE A 474 14.24 7.86 2.99
C ILE A 474 14.27 6.34 3.26
N PRO A 475 13.12 5.64 3.43
CA PRO A 475 13.10 4.19 3.60
C PRO A 475 13.85 3.43 2.50
N PHE A 476 13.76 3.84 1.23
CA PHE A 476 14.49 3.18 0.15
C PHE A 476 15.99 3.42 0.17
N VAL A 477 16.44 4.60 0.58
CA VAL A 477 17.87 4.87 0.75
C VAL A 477 18.42 4.01 1.89
N LEU A 478 17.68 3.88 2.99
CA LEU A 478 18.02 2.97 4.09
C LEU A 478 18.06 1.51 3.60
N ALA A 479 17.03 1.07 2.87
CA ALA A 479 17.00 -0.26 2.26
C ALA A 479 18.17 -0.49 1.29
N ALA A 480 18.65 0.54 0.58
CA ALA A 480 19.82 0.45 -0.29
C ALA A 480 21.12 0.20 0.49
N VAL A 481 21.26 0.85 1.66
CA VAL A 481 22.39 0.58 2.57
C VAL A 481 22.34 -0.87 3.07
N LEU A 482 21.16 -1.34 3.50
CA LEU A 482 20.96 -2.73 3.90
C LEU A 482 21.28 -3.69 2.75
N ALA A 483 20.82 -3.40 1.53
CA ALA A 483 21.04 -4.26 0.37
C ALA A 483 22.52 -4.41 0.02
N VAL A 484 23.27 -3.30 0.02
CA VAL A 484 24.73 -3.34 -0.17
C VAL A 484 25.41 -4.08 0.97
N PHE A 485 24.98 -3.87 2.21
CA PHE A 485 25.50 -4.61 3.36
C PHE A 485 25.30 -6.13 3.19
N LEU A 486 24.11 -6.58 2.83
CA LEU A 486 23.82 -8.01 2.63
C LEU A 486 24.63 -8.61 1.48
N GLN A 487 24.81 -7.87 0.37
CA GLN A 487 25.66 -8.28 -0.75
C GLN A 487 27.13 -8.43 -0.31
N VAL A 488 27.65 -7.48 0.45
CA VAL A 488 29.02 -7.50 0.96
C VAL A 488 29.19 -8.59 2.01
N ALA A 489 28.28 -8.71 2.99
CA ALA A 489 28.36 -9.65 4.10
C ALA A 489 28.36 -11.10 3.61
N THR A 490 27.41 -11.46 2.73
CA THR A 490 27.29 -12.82 2.20
C THR A 490 28.40 -13.19 1.21
N ASN A 491 28.95 -12.20 0.50
CA ASN A 491 29.87 -12.44 -0.62
C ASN A 491 29.29 -13.47 -1.64
N ASN A 492 27.98 -13.48 -1.81
CA ASN A 492 27.31 -14.25 -2.85
C ASN A 492 26.15 -13.42 -3.42
N ARG A 493 26.23 -13.09 -4.72
CA ARG A 493 25.24 -12.24 -5.41
C ARG A 493 23.80 -12.73 -5.21
N TYR A 494 23.58 -14.03 -5.34
CA TYR A 494 22.25 -14.64 -5.28
C TYR A 494 21.75 -14.75 -3.84
N LEU A 495 22.63 -15.06 -2.88
CA LEU A 495 22.26 -15.05 -1.46
C LEU A 495 21.91 -13.63 -0.99
N GLY A 496 22.64 -12.61 -1.46
CA GLY A 496 22.30 -11.21 -1.19
C GLY A 496 20.92 -10.82 -1.73
N TYR A 497 20.55 -11.28 -2.92
CA TYR A 497 19.19 -11.09 -3.46
C TYR A 497 18.14 -11.83 -2.63
N LEU A 498 18.40 -13.08 -2.22
CA LEU A 498 17.50 -13.87 -1.39
C LEU A 498 17.26 -13.21 -0.02
N LEU A 499 18.31 -12.70 0.64
CA LEU A 499 18.17 -12.03 1.93
C LEU A 499 17.41 -10.71 1.81
N MET A 500 17.59 -9.95 0.73
CA MET A 500 16.76 -8.77 0.48
C MET A 500 15.29 -9.11 0.27
N LEU A 501 15.00 -10.20 -0.43
CA LEU A 501 13.65 -10.70 -0.57
C LEU A 501 13.04 -11.09 0.80
N LEU A 502 13.80 -11.80 1.63
CA LEU A 502 13.38 -12.15 2.99
C LEU A 502 13.12 -10.91 3.87
N TYR A 503 13.93 -9.86 3.73
CA TYR A 503 13.72 -8.60 4.44
C TYR A 503 12.38 -7.92 4.06
N PHE A 504 12.03 -7.87 2.77
CA PHE A 504 10.75 -7.26 2.38
C PHE A 504 9.55 -8.05 2.88
N ILE A 505 9.73 -9.35 3.00
CA ILE A 505 8.71 -10.28 3.47
C ILE A 505 8.64 -10.29 5.01
N SER A 506 9.72 -9.93 5.70
CA SER A 506 9.75 -9.97 7.17
C SER A 506 8.78 -8.98 7.82
N GLY A 507 8.45 -7.85 7.19
CA GLY A 507 7.49 -6.88 7.74
C GLY A 507 6.12 -7.52 8.00
N PRO A 508 5.43 -8.02 6.95
CA PRO A 508 4.18 -8.77 7.09
C PRO A 508 4.28 -9.97 8.03
N VAL A 509 5.38 -10.74 7.97
CA VAL A 509 5.57 -11.92 8.83
C VAL A 509 5.69 -11.54 10.31
N LEU A 510 6.48 -10.52 10.63
CA LEU A 510 6.61 -10.01 11.99
C LEU A 510 5.28 -9.45 12.49
N SER A 511 4.56 -8.73 11.63
CA SER A 511 3.24 -8.19 11.97
C SER A 511 2.23 -9.30 12.28
N ALA A 512 2.26 -10.40 11.54
CA ALA A 512 1.43 -11.58 11.78
C ALA A 512 1.81 -12.38 13.03
N TRP A 513 2.99 -12.12 13.61
CA TRP A 513 3.42 -12.63 14.91
C TRP A 513 3.28 -11.57 16.02
N ASP A 514 2.49 -10.53 15.78
CA ASP A 514 2.27 -9.39 16.67
C ASP A 514 3.51 -8.56 17.02
N PHE A 515 4.62 -8.79 16.30
CA PHE A 515 5.80 -7.95 16.32
C PHE A 515 5.57 -6.69 15.46
N ASN A 516 4.70 -5.81 15.95
CA ASN A 516 4.24 -4.60 15.26
C ASN A 516 5.03 -3.32 15.59
N HIS A 517 6.03 -3.35 16.48
CA HIS A 517 6.74 -2.12 16.87
C HIS A 517 7.74 -1.67 15.81
N ASN A 518 7.67 -0.39 15.43
CA ASN A 518 8.55 0.21 14.42
C ASN A 518 10.03 0.33 14.85
N LEU A 519 10.38 0.03 16.11
CA LEU A 519 11.76 0.10 16.63
C LEU A 519 12.62 -1.09 16.20
N TYR A 520 12.04 -2.24 15.86
CA TYR A 520 12.80 -3.40 15.37
C TYR A 520 12.51 -3.73 13.90
N GLN A 521 11.54 -3.06 13.27
CA GLN A 521 11.29 -3.20 11.84
C GLN A 521 12.12 -2.19 11.04
N TYR A 522 13.24 -2.65 10.46
CA TYR A 522 14.21 -1.76 9.79
C TYR A 522 13.57 -0.91 8.69
N ALA A 523 13.87 0.39 8.73
CA ALA A 523 13.37 1.42 7.81
C ALA A 523 11.85 1.63 7.83
N GLN A 524 11.16 1.18 8.89
CA GLN A 524 9.75 1.48 9.13
C GLN A 524 9.57 2.68 10.05
N ALA A 525 8.45 3.38 9.87
CA ALA A 525 8.01 4.51 10.68
C ALA A 525 6.47 4.53 10.74
N PRO A 526 5.87 5.20 11.72
CA PRO A 526 4.42 5.39 11.77
C PRO A 526 3.89 6.03 10.49
N GLY A 527 2.75 5.55 10.01
CA GLY A 527 2.14 6.02 8.76
C GLY A 527 1.78 7.51 8.81
N ALA A 528 2.05 8.23 7.72
CA ALA A 528 1.75 9.65 7.58
C ALA A 528 0.79 9.88 6.40
N ARG A 529 -0.45 10.27 6.70
CA ARG A 529 -1.44 10.63 5.68
C ARG A 529 -1.52 12.16 5.56
N TYR A 530 -1.31 12.68 4.35
CA TYR A 530 -1.50 14.10 4.04
C TYR A 530 -3.00 14.41 3.90
N SER A 531 -3.49 15.57 4.34
CA SER A 531 -4.82 16.13 4.02
C SER A 531 -4.61 17.56 3.54
N ASP A 532 -5.41 18.06 2.59
CA ASP A 532 -5.27 19.44 2.12
C ASP A 532 -5.65 20.43 3.25
N MET A 533 -6.56 20.03 4.16
CA MET A 533 -6.92 20.81 5.36
C MET A 533 -5.81 20.83 6.42
N ASN A 534 -5.31 19.66 6.84
CA ASN A 534 -4.40 19.52 7.99
C ASN A 534 -2.91 19.39 7.60
N GLY A 535 -2.60 19.29 6.30
CA GLY A 535 -1.29 18.93 5.78
C GLY A 535 -0.82 17.55 6.26
N PHE A 536 0.50 17.39 6.46
CA PHE A 536 1.07 16.22 7.15
C PHE A 536 0.84 16.27 8.67
N GLY A 537 0.38 17.40 9.21
CA GLY A 537 0.01 17.57 10.61
C GLY A 537 1.00 16.97 11.62
N HIS A 538 0.46 16.21 12.56
CA HIS A 538 1.19 15.58 13.66
C HIS A 538 2.00 14.34 13.25
N PHE A 539 1.92 13.89 12.00
CA PHE A 539 2.66 12.70 11.55
C PHE A 539 4.15 13.00 11.27
N VAL A 540 4.52 14.27 11.11
CA VAL A 540 5.88 14.68 10.73
C VAL A 540 6.90 14.37 11.83
N GLU A 541 6.55 14.64 13.08
CA GLU A 541 7.45 14.47 14.23
C GLU A 541 7.86 12.99 14.44
N PRO A 542 6.93 12.02 14.57
CA PRO A 542 7.32 10.62 14.67
C PRO A 542 8.13 10.19 13.44
N LEU A 543 7.71 10.57 12.23
CA LEU A 543 8.42 10.21 11.00
C LEU A 543 9.89 10.67 11.03
N ALA A 544 10.16 11.89 11.50
CA ALA A 544 11.51 12.44 11.59
C ALA A 544 12.37 11.67 12.59
N TRP A 545 11.83 11.36 13.77
CA TRP A 545 12.56 10.61 14.80
C TRP A 545 12.86 9.17 14.38
N PHE A 546 11.88 8.45 13.83
CA PHE A 546 12.10 7.10 13.30
C PHE A 546 13.08 7.10 12.11
N SER A 547 13.00 8.09 11.23
CA SER A 547 13.97 8.25 10.13
C SER A 547 15.38 8.51 10.64
N LEU A 548 15.55 9.36 11.66
CA LEU A 548 16.83 9.64 12.29
C LEU A 548 17.40 8.40 12.97
N TYR A 549 16.57 7.68 13.74
CA TYR A 549 16.91 6.42 14.38
C TYR A 549 17.45 5.39 13.38
N TRP A 550 16.72 5.15 12.29
CA TRP A 550 17.16 4.20 11.27
C TRP A 550 18.35 4.71 10.44
N THR A 551 18.53 6.03 10.32
CA THR A 551 19.73 6.61 9.71
C THR A 551 20.98 6.31 10.53
N PHE A 552 20.92 6.36 11.87
CA PHE A 552 22.04 5.92 12.71
C PHE A 552 22.34 4.43 12.54
N ALA A 553 21.31 3.58 12.47
CA ALA A 553 21.47 2.16 12.17
C ALA A 553 22.12 1.92 10.80
N ALA A 554 21.66 2.62 9.77
CA ALA A 554 22.27 2.57 8.44
C ALA A 554 23.73 3.05 8.45
N GLY A 555 24.06 4.07 9.24
CA GLY A 555 25.44 4.48 9.48
C GLY A 555 26.30 3.36 10.04
N MET A 556 25.79 2.60 11.03
CA MET A 556 26.50 1.43 11.56
C MET A 556 26.67 0.33 10.51
N LEU A 557 25.66 0.09 9.66
CA LEU A 557 25.77 -0.82 8.52
C LEU A 557 26.81 -0.35 7.50
N ALA A 558 26.94 0.97 7.26
CA ALA A 558 27.98 1.53 6.40
C ALA A 558 29.38 1.32 6.98
N VAL A 559 29.56 1.43 8.29
CA VAL A 559 30.80 1.03 8.98
C VAL A 559 31.08 -0.46 8.77
N ALA A 560 30.07 -1.32 8.91
CA ALA A 560 30.21 -2.75 8.67
C ALA A 560 30.59 -3.07 7.21
N ILE A 561 29.99 -2.37 6.23
CA ILE A 561 30.38 -2.43 4.81
C ILE A 561 31.85 -2.08 4.65
N HIS A 562 32.31 -0.99 5.26
CA HIS A 562 33.71 -0.55 5.19
C HIS A 562 34.68 -1.62 5.73
N LEU A 563 34.35 -2.25 6.86
CA LEU A 563 35.18 -3.28 7.48
C LEU A 563 35.22 -4.56 6.63
N LEU A 564 34.07 -4.99 6.10
CA LEU A 564 33.90 -6.23 5.35
C LEU A 564 34.18 -6.14 3.85
N TRP A 565 34.50 -4.94 3.33
CA TRP A 565 34.76 -4.71 1.92
C TRP A 565 35.92 -5.55 1.39
N ILE A 566 35.68 -6.35 0.35
CA ILE A 566 36.68 -7.27 -0.16
C ILE A 566 37.56 -6.55 -1.20
N ARG A 567 38.88 -6.70 -1.04
CA ARG A 567 39.88 -6.39 -2.06
C ARG A 567 40.78 -7.61 -2.27
N GLY A 568 41.05 -7.97 -3.52
CA GLY A 568 41.89 -9.09 -3.91
C GLY A 568 41.14 -10.41 -4.06
N VAL A 569 41.87 -11.43 -4.49
CA VAL A 569 41.35 -12.77 -4.78
C VAL A 569 41.39 -13.63 -3.52
N GLY A 570 40.22 -13.98 -2.98
CA GLY A 570 40.06 -15.13 -2.10
C GLY A 570 40.55 -14.95 -0.66
N GLY A 571 39.60 -14.75 0.25
CA GLY A 571 39.77 -15.06 1.67
C GLY A 571 38.49 -15.72 2.16
N GLY A 572 38.63 -16.82 2.91
CA GLY A 572 37.47 -17.44 3.57
C GLY A 572 36.86 -16.47 4.59
N VAL A 573 35.72 -16.83 5.20
CA VAL A 573 35.06 -15.99 6.23
C VAL A 573 36.04 -15.60 7.37
N ARG A 574 36.98 -16.49 7.72
CA ARG A 574 38.01 -16.25 8.74
C ARG A 574 38.99 -15.13 8.36
N ASP A 575 39.46 -15.11 7.11
CA ASP A 575 40.39 -14.08 6.64
C ASP A 575 39.70 -12.71 6.59
N ARG A 576 38.42 -12.69 6.22
CA ARG A 576 37.60 -11.48 6.22
C ARG A 576 37.43 -10.89 7.62
N LEU A 577 37.18 -11.73 8.63
CA LEU A 577 37.12 -11.31 10.03
C LEU A 577 38.47 -10.79 10.52
N ARG A 578 39.58 -11.42 10.11
CA ARG A 578 40.94 -10.95 10.44
C ARG A 578 41.23 -9.58 9.83
N LEU A 579 40.88 -9.38 8.56
CA LEU A 579 41.01 -8.09 7.87
C LEU A 579 40.11 -7.02 8.48
N ALA A 580 38.88 -7.36 8.86
CA ALA A 580 37.97 -6.45 9.55
C ALA A 580 38.56 -5.97 10.89
N ARG A 581 39.15 -6.87 11.68
CA ARG A 581 39.86 -6.51 12.93
C ARG A 581 41.05 -5.59 12.68
N GLN A 582 41.83 -5.85 11.63
CA GLN A 582 42.97 -5.00 11.25
C GLN A 582 42.53 -3.60 10.80
N ARG A 583 41.35 -3.48 10.18
CA ARG A 583 40.77 -2.20 9.73
C ARG A 583 40.04 -1.43 10.82
N PHE A 584 39.78 -2.06 11.96
CA PHE A 584 39.13 -1.42 13.11
C PHE A 584 40.13 -0.50 13.85
N THR A 585 40.31 0.69 13.29
CA THR A 585 41.19 1.73 13.84
C THR A 585 40.43 2.61 14.85
N ARG A 586 41.16 3.37 15.68
CA ARG A 586 40.55 4.30 16.66
C ARG A 586 39.52 5.27 16.04
N PRO A 587 39.76 5.88 14.86
CA PRO A 587 38.75 6.73 14.21
C PRO A 587 37.48 5.97 13.81
N VAL A 588 37.61 4.74 13.29
CA VAL A 588 36.45 3.91 12.94
C VAL A 588 35.65 3.54 14.19
N GLY A 589 36.35 3.18 15.27
CA GLY A 589 35.72 2.91 16.58
C GLY A 589 34.99 4.13 17.15
N ALA A 590 35.56 5.34 17.03
CA ALA A 590 34.92 6.57 17.47
C ALA A 590 33.65 6.90 16.67
N VAL A 591 33.67 6.73 15.35
CA VAL A 591 32.49 6.90 14.50
C VAL A 591 31.41 5.88 14.86
N LEU A 592 31.77 4.62 15.04
CA LEU A 592 30.82 3.58 15.46
C LEU A 592 30.20 3.89 16.83
N ALA A 593 31.01 4.35 17.79
CA ALA A 593 30.52 4.74 19.11
C ALA A 593 29.56 5.94 19.05
N LEU A 594 29.87 6.95 18.24
CA LEU A 594 28.99 8.10 18.04
C LEU A 594 27.65 7.70 17.40
N LEU A 595 27.68 6.84 16.38
CA LEU A 595 26.48 6.32 15.73
C LEU A 595 25.64 5.46 16.69
N ALA A 596 26.30 4.60 17.48
CA ALA A 596 25.63 3.78 18.49
C ALA A 596 24.99 4.64 19.59
N LEU A 597 25.68 5.71 20.03
CA LEU A 597 25.12 6.66 20.99
C LEU A 597 23.89 7.38 20.39
N GLY A 598 23.98 7.88 19.16
CA GLY A 598 22.84 8.51 18.48
C GLY A 598 21.66 7.55 18.29
N PHE A 599 21.94 6.30 17.91
CA PHE A 599 20.94 5.24 17.79
C PHE A 599 20.24 4.95 19.12
N ALA A 600 21.01 4.81 20.21
CA ALA A 600 20.47 4.60 21.54
C ALA A 600 19.64 5.80 22.02
N SER A 601 20.15 7.03 21.87
CA SER A 601 19.43 8.25 22.28
C SER A 601 18.12 8.45 21.52
N ALA A 602 18.13 8.31 20.19
CA ALA A 602 16.92 8.41 19.38
C ALA A 602 15.93 7.28 19.70
N GLY A 603 16.43 6.04 19.87
CA GLY A 603 15.62 4.89 20.26
C GLY A 603 14.99 5.05 21.64
N SER A 604 15.73 5.56 22.63
CA SER A 604 15.22 5.85 23.96
C SER A 604 14.15 6.94 23.94
N TYR A 605 14.32 7.99 23.14
CA TYR A 605 13.30 9.03 23.00
C TYR A 605 12.03 8.53 22.31
N ILE A 606 12.17 7.70 21.27
CA ILE A 606 11.03 7.03 20.63
C ILE A 606 10.32 6.13 21.63
N PHE A 607 11.05 5.24 22.33
CA PHE A 607 10.48 4.32 23.32
C PHE A 607 9.79 5.08 24.46
N TYR A 608 10.36 6.19 24.92
CA TYR A 608 9.72 7.05 25.91
C TYR A 608 8.38 7.59 25.40
N ASN A 609 8.31 8.07 24.15
CA ASN A 609 7.05 8.53 23.56
C ASN A 609 6.05 7.38 23.37
N THR A 610 6.48 6.24 22.84
CA THR A 610 5.58 5.16 22.43
C THR A 610 5.15 4.21 23.53
N ASN A 611 5.94 4.08 24.61
CA ASN A 611 5.72 3.09 25.67
C ASN A 611 5.62 3.69 27.08
N VAL A 612 6.10 4.93 27.31
CA VAL A 612 6.06 5.57 28.64
C VAL A 612 5.05 6.70 28.68
N LEU A 613 5.09 7.63 27.71
CA LEU A 613 4.07 8.68 27.56
C LEU A 613 2.76 8.14 27.00
N ASN A 614 2.85 7.10 26.17
CA ASN A 614 1.70 6.41 25.58
C ASN A 614 1.81 4.91 25.85
N GLU A 615 0.68 4.21 25.86
CA GLU A 615 0.64 2.75 26.01
C GLU A 615 0.73 2.06 24.64
N TYR A 616 1.79 1.28 24.41
CA TYR A 616 1.87 0.39 23.26
C TYR A 616 1.18 -0.94 23.58
N ILE A 617 0.04 -1.20 22.94
CA ILE A 617 -0.73 -2.43 23.08
C ILE A 617 -0.56 -3.26 21.80
N PRO A 618 0.06 -4.46 21.88
CA PRO A 618 0.10 -5.44 20.79
C PRO A 618 -1.30 -5.87 20.29
N GLY A 619 -1.36 -6.47 19.09
CA GLY A 619 -2.64 -6.83 18.44
C GLY A 619 -3.40 -7.92 19.20
N ASP A 620 -2.72 -9.03 19.47
CA ASP A 620 -3.15 -10.11 20.36
C ASP A 620 -3.66 -9.61 21.72
N VAL A 621 -2.90 -8.76 22.41
CA VAL A 621 -3.29 -8.22 23.72
C VAL A 621 -4.55 -7.35 23.60
N ARG A 622 -4.70 -6.59 22.52
CA ARG A 622 -5.92 -5.79 22.27
C ARG A 622 -7.13 -6.70 22.06
N GLU A 623 -6.99 -7.78 21.29
CA GLU A 623 -8.04 -8.77 21.05
C GLU A 623 -8.42 -9.50 22.35
N GLU A 624 -7.44 -9.86 23.18
CA GLU A 624 -7.66 -10.43 24.51
C GLU A 624 -8.39 -9.45 25.45
N ARG A 625 -8.05 -8.15 25.43
CA ARG A 625 -8.77 -7.13 26.21
C ARG A 625 -10.24 -7.05 25.78
N GLN A 626 -10.53 -7.04 24.47
CA GLN A 626 -11.91 -7.03 23.95
C GLN A 626 -12.68 -8.30 24.34
N ALA A 627 -12.02 -9.47 24.26
CA ALA A 627 -12.62 -10.73 24.68
C ALA A 627 -12.89 -10.77 26.19
N ARG A 628 -11.98 -10.25 27.02
CA ARG A 628 -12.19 -10.11 28.46
C ARG A 628 -13.33 -9.17 28.79
N TYR A 629 -13.42 -8.02 28.11
CA TYR A 629 -14.55 -7.09 28.26
C TYR A 629 -15.88 -7.82 28.02
N GLU A 630 -15.96 -8.59 26.93
CA GLU A 630 -17.15 -9.38 26.63
C GLU A 630 -17.41 -10.45 27.69
N GLN A 631 -16.42 -11.26 28.06
CA GLN A 631 -16.59 -12.34 29.04
C GLN A 631 -17.00 -11.82 30.44
N GLN A 632 -16.48 -10.67 30.86
CA GLN A 632 -16.72 -10.12 32.20
C GLN A 632 -18.00 -9.32 32.29
N TYR A 633 -18.31 -8.52 31.25
CA TYR A 633 -19.36 -7.50 31.33
C TYR A 633 -20.58 -7.77 30.45
N LYS A 634 -20.56 -8.75 29.55
CA LYS A 634 -21.74 -9.09 28.71
C LYS A 634 -22.94 -9.55 29.54
N GLN A 635 -22.74 -10.06 30.75
CA GLN A 635 -23.84 -10.36 31.68
C GLN A 635 -24.71 -9.13 32.05
N TYR A 636 -24.16 -7.92 31.90
CA TYR A 636 -24.86 -6.65 32.14
C TYR A 636 -25.52 -6.10 30.88
N GLU A 637 -25.45 -6.82 29.77
CA GLU A 637 -26.15 -6.47 28.55
C GLU A 637 -27.68 -6.58 28.75
N GLY A 638 -28.40 -5.49 28.50
CA GLY A 638 -29.87 -5.47 28.57
C GLY A 638 -30.46 -5.31 29.98
N ILE A 639 -29.65 -5.08 31.01
CA ILE A 639 -30.18 -4.71 32.33
C ILE A 639 -30.89 -3.34 32.27
N PRO A 640 -31.92 -3.09 33.10
CA PRO A 640 -32.54 -1.78 33.20
C PRO A 640 -31.50 -0.70 33.52
N GLN A 641 -31.42 0.34 32.69
CA GLN A 641 -30.57 1.51 32.88
C GLN A 641 -31.39 2.77 32.56
N PRO A 642 -31.11 3.92 33.22
CA PRO A 642 -31.77 5.17 32.88
C PRO A 642 -31.39 5.62 31.47
N LYS A 643 -32.32 6.26 30.76
CA LYS A 643 -32.05 6.87 29.45
C LYS A 643 -31.62 8.33 29.62
N ILE A 644 -30.70 8.77 28.79
CA ILE A 644 -30.30 10.17 28.68
C ILE A 644 -31.47 10.93 28.04
N THR A 645 -31.92 12.01 28.69
CA THR A 645 -32.99 12.92 28.25
C THR A 645 -32.50 14.34 27.97
N ALA A 646 -31.34 14.72 28.49
CA ALA A 646 -30.72 16.01 28.21
C ALA A 646 -29.18 15.91 28.23
N LEU A 647 -28.51 16.72 27.41
CA LEU A 647 -27.06 16.87 27.37
C LEU A 647 -26.70 18.36 27.33
N TYR A 648 -26.03 18.81 28.38
CA TYR A 648 -25.29 20.07 28.40
C TYR A 648 -23.79 19.78 28.37
N ALA A 649 -23.02 20.42 27.48
CA ALA A 649 -21.58 20.22 27.43
C ALA A 649 -20.80 21.52 27.15
N GLU A 650 -19.78 21.78 27.95
CA GLU A 650 -18.71 22.73 27.69
C GLU A 650 -17.52 21.98 27.11
N VAL A 651 -17.14 22.30 25.87
CA VAL A 651 -16.11 21.59 25.10
C VAL A 651 -15.03 22.57 24.69
N ASP A 652 -13.86 22.45 25.29
CA ASP A 652 -12.70 23.29 25.00
C ASP A 652 -11.73 22.53 24.08
N ILE A 653 -11.71 22.88 22.79
CA ILE A 653 -10.84 22.26 21.78
C ILE A 653 -9.51 23.01 21.71
N TYR A 654 -8.38 22.29 21.81
CA TYR A 654 -7.04 22.86 21.69
C TYR A 654 -6.29 22.23 20.51
N PRO A 655 -6.50 22.75 19.28
CA PRO A 655 -5.93 22.15 18.08
C PRO A 655 -4.40 22.08 18.08
N GLU A 656 -3.72 23.08 18.66
CA GLU A 656 -2.26 23.22 18.62
C GLU A 656 -1.54 22.13 19.42
N ARG A 657 -2.09 21.78 20.59
CA ARG A 657 -1.61 20.70 21.47
C ARG A 657 -2.37 19.38 21.28
N ARG A 658 -3.35 19.35 20.37
CA ARG A 658 -4.23 18.19 20.11
C ARG A 658 -4.88 17.66 21.39
N ALA A 659 -5.55 18.53 22.12
CA ALA A 659 -6.26 18.16 23.33
C ALA A 659 -7.69 18.67 23.32
N VAL A 660 -8.56 18.02 24.09
CA VAL A 660 -9.95 18.47 24.32
C VAL A 660 -10.25 18.30 25.81
N ASP A 661 -10.77 19.35 26.42
CA ASP A 661 -11.34 19.30 27.77
C ASP A 661 -12.87 19.37 27.67
N ILE A 662 -13.57 18.48 28.36
CA ILE A 662 -15.03 18.34 28.27
C ILE A 662 -15.62 18.31 29.67
N ARG A 663 -16.47 19.29 29.96
CA ARG A 663 -17.26 19.36 31.19
C ARG A 663 -18.73 19.27 30.80
N GLY A 664 -19.39 18.19 31.19
CA GLY A 664 -20.75 17.92 30.75
C GLY A 664 -21.67 17.43 31.84
N ARG A 665 -22.97 17.49 31.55
CA ARG A 665 -24.06 17.03 32.40
C ARG A 665 -25.09 16.29 31.56
N TYR A 666 -25.45 15.11 32.02
CA TYR A 666 -26.59 14.36 31.50
C TYR A 666 -27.79 14.51 32.43
N GLY A 667 -28.95 14.82 31.85
CA GLY A 667 -30.23 14.51 32.46
C GLY A 667 -30.52 13.02 32.22
N LEU A 668 -30.70 12.26 33.29
CA LEU A 668 -31.01 10.83 33.25
C LEU A 668 -32.41 10.59 33.78
N GLN A 669 -33.21 9.78 33.08
CA GLN A 669 -34.54 9.38 33.53
C GLN A 669 -34.70 7.87 33.48
N ASN A 670 -35.23 7.27 34.55
CA ASN A 670 -35.62 5.87 34.52
C ASN A 670 -36.93 5.70 33.73
N LYS A 671 -36.81 5.32 32.45
CA LYS A 671 -37.96 5.00 31.60
C LYS A 671 -38.37 3.52 31.64
N THR A 672 -37.73 2.73 32.50
CA THR A 672 -37.99 1.29 32.63
C THR A 672 -39.11 1.03 33.63
N GLY A 673 -39.63 -0.21 33.66
CA GLY A 673 -40.66 -0.62 34.62
C GLY A 673 -40.14 -1.04 36.00
N ALA A 674 -38.82 -1.04 36.22
CA ALA A 674 -38.18 -1.46 37.46
C ALA A 674 -37.36 -0.32 38.06
N ALA A 675 -37.14 -0.33 39.38
CA ALA A 675 -36.21 0.60 40.01
C ALA A 675 -34.77 0.28 39.58
N VAL A 676 -33.95 1.31 39.34
CA VAL A 676 -32.53 1.16 39.02
C VAL A 676 -31.70 1.49 40.27
N ASP A 677 -30.96 0.50 40.75
CA ASP A 677 -30.07 0.56 41.91
C ASP A 677 -28.59 0.69 41.51
N GLU A 678 -28.21 0.20 40.33
CA GLU A 678 -26.84 0.27 39.81
C GLU A 678 -26.77 1.07 38.48
N LEU A 679 -25.88 2.05 38.42
CA LEU A 679 -25.53 2.78 37.19
C LEU A 679 -24.25 2.20 36.59
N HIS A 680 -24.38 1.64 35.39
CA HIS A 680 -23.26 1.10 34.64
C HIS A 680 -22.78 2.13 33.65
N LEU A 681 -21.47 2.37 33.58
CA LEU A 681 -20.87 3.30 32.64
C LEU A 681 -19.74 2.62 31.85
N SER A 682 -19.82 2.70 30.52
CA SER A 682 -18.72 2.37 29.63
C SER A 682 -17.99 3.66 29.24
N VAL A 683 -16.67 3.70 29.39
CA VAL A 683 -15.83 4.84 29.04
C VAL A 683 -14.71 4.37 28.12
N ASN A 684 -14.33 5.17 27.14
CA ASN A 684 -13.18 4.85 26.30
C ASN A 684 -11.89 4.87 27.16
N PRO A 685 -11.10 3.78 27.22
CA PRO A 685 -9.87 3.73 28.03
C PRO A 685 -8.81 4.78 27.67
N GLN A 686 -8.91 5.41 26.49
CA GLN A 686 -8.03 6.49 26.06
C GLN A 686 -8.44 7.87 26.59
N VAL A 687 -9.61 7.98 27.24
CA VAL A 687 -10.12 9.22 27.82
C VAL A 687 -9.73 9.28 29.30
N THR A 688 -9.15 10.40 29.71
CA THR A 688 -8.86 10.65 31.13
C THR A 688 -10.12 11.16 31.81
N VAL A 689 -10.66 10.38 32.76
CA VAL A 689 -11.81 10.78 33.57
C VAL A 689 -11.31 11.51 34.82
N ARG A 690 -11.57 12.82 34.92
CA ARG A 690 -11.22 13.64 36.09
C ARG A 690 -12.28 13.55 37.17
N SER A 691 -13.56 13.58 36.80
CA SER A 691 -14.67 13.37 37.73
C SER A 691 -15.90 12.77 37.07
N LEU A 692 -16.67 12.01 37.86
CA LEU A 692 -17.98 11.46 37.53
C LEU A 692 -18.82 11.54 38.80
N ASP A 693 -19.82 12.42 38.81
CA ASP A 693 -20.55 12.77 40.03
C ASP A 693 -22.07 12.77 39.76
N ALA A 694 -22.83 12.10 40.63
CA ALA A 694 -24.28 12.19 40.69
C ALA A 694 -24.75 12.10 42.16
N PRO A 695 -25.95 12.60 42.50
CA PRO A 695 -26.48 12.50 43.86
C PRO A 695 -26.56 11.05 44.35
N GLY A 696 -25.91 10.74 45.48
CA GLY A 696 -25.92 9.40 46.09
C GLY A 696 -25.18 8.32 45.29
N LEU A 697 -24.26 8.72 44.39
CA LEU A 697 -23.50 7.80 43.54
C LEU A 697 -22.26 7.28 44.28
N ARG A 698 -22.14 5.96 44.45
CA ARG A 698 -20.99 5.31 45.10
C ARG A 698 -20.32 4.31 44.17
N LEU A 699 -19.04 4.53 43.86
CA LEU A 699 -18.25 3.64 43.00
C LEU A 699 -18.10 2.27 43.65
N ARG A 700 -18.53 1.22 42.92
CA ARG A 700 -18.44 -0.19 43.33
C ARG A 700 -17.37 -0.94 42.55
N LEU A 701 -17.29 -0.72 41.24
CA LEU A 701 -16.30 -1.33 40.37
C LEU A 701 -15.69 -0.24 39.48
N ASP A 702 -14.36 -0.25 39.40
CA ASP A 702 -13.61 0.60 38.48
C ASP A 702 -12.61 -0.26 37.70
N ASP A 703 -12.92 -0.53 36.43
CA ASP A 703 -12.00 -1.19 35.50
C ASP A 703 -11.55 -0.19 34.43
N ASP A 704 -10.55 0.60 34.79
CA ASP A 704 -9.92 1.57 33.88
C ASP A 704 -9.29 0.92 32.65
N THR A 705 -8.84 -0.35 32.75
CA THR A 705 -8.16 -1.03 31.63
C THR A 705 -9.14 -1.42 30.53
N LEU A 706 -10.33 -1.87 30.91
CA LEU A 706 -11.40 -2.24 29.97
C LEU A 706 -12.42 -1.13 29.76
N GLY A 707 -12.33 -0.04 30.54
CA GLY A 707 -13.19 1.12 30.42
C GLY A 707 -14.62 0.85 30.90
N TYR A 708 -14.77 0.16 32.04
CA TYR A 708 -16.09 -0.18 32.58
C TYR A 708 -16.19 0.15 34.07
N ARG A 709 -17.26 0.84 34.46
CA ARG A 709 -17.50 1.27 35.85
C ARG A 709 -18.92 0.92 36.28
N ILE A 710 -19.06 0.52 37.54
CA ILE A 710 -20.36 0.24 38.17
C ILE A 710 -20.46 1.11 39.42
N TYR A 711 -21.55 1.83 39.53
CA TYR A 711 -21.86 2.68 40.68
C TYR A 711 -23.17 2.22 41.33
N ASP A 712 -23.18 2.07 42.65
CA ASP A 712 -24.41 1.91 43.43
C ASP A 712 -25.08 3.27 43.63
N LEU A 713 -26.40 3.32 43.59
CA LEU A 713 -27.21 4.48 43.96
C LEU A 713 -27.75 4.32 45.39
N ASP A 714 -27.43 5.27 46.28
CA ASP A 714 -27.91 5.28 47.67
C ASP A 714 -29.45 5.25 47.76
N THR A 715 -30.11 5.90 46.80
CA THR A 715 -31.56 5.82 46.60
C THR A 715 -31.84 5.27 45.20
N PRO A 716 -32.42 4.05 45.09
CA PRO A 716 -32.78 3.49 43.79
C PRO A 716 -33.69 4.44 43.02
N LEU A 717 -33.40 4.64 41.74
CA LEU A 717 -34.17 5.51 40.86
C LEU A 717 -35.47 4.81 40.48
N ALA A 718 -36.62 5.25 41.02
CA ALA A 718 -37.90 4.61 40.72
C ALA A 718 -38.33 4.86 39.26
N PRO A 719 -39.23 4.03 38.69
CA PRO A 719 -39.79 4.27 37.37
C PRO A 719 -40.36 5.69 37.24
N GLY A 720 -39.88 6.45 36.26
CA GLY A 720 -40.24 7.85 36.00
C GLY A 720 -39.36 8.89 36.70
N ASP A 721 -38.61 8.52 37.75
CA ASP A 721 -37.72 9.43 38.45
C ASP A 721 -36.53 9.84 37.58
N SER A 722 -35.96 11.01 37.88
CA SER A 722 -34.83 11.60 37.14
C SER A 722 -33.69 11.98 38.07
N THR A 723 -32.47 11.93 37.56
CA THR A 723 -31.25 12.35 38.25
C THR A 723 -30.31 13.04 37.25
N GLU A 724 -29.25 13.68 37.75
CA GLU A 724 -28.23 14.33 36.93
C GLU A 724 -26.88 13.64 37.13
N LEU A 725 -26.18 13.37 36.02
CA LEU A 725 -24.80 12.88 36.02
C LEU A 725 -23.89 13.96 35.44
N SER A 726 -23.02 14.52 36.28
CA SER A 726 -21.95 15.44 35.89
C SER A 726 -20.67 14.68 35.59
N PHE A 727 -19.91 15.14 34.59
CA PHE A 727 -18.63 14.54 34.22
C PHE A 727 -17.62 15.58 33.76
N ASP A 728 -16.35 15.37 34.12
CA ASP A 728 -15.18 16.09 33.61
C ASP A 728 -14.22 15.07 33.00
N VAL A 729 -14.05 15.15 31.69
CA VAL A 729 -13.20 14.24 30.92
C VAL A 729 -12.26 15.01 30.00
N ALA A 730 -11.08 14.45 29.78
CA ALA A 730 -10.06 15.07 28.96
C ALA A 730 -9.41 14.06 28.01
N ILE A 731 -9.06 14.57 26.83
CA ILE A 731 -8.35 13.84 25.79
C ILE A 731 -7.06 14.59 25.54
N GLU A 732 -5.94 13.91 25.77
CA GLU A 732 -4.61 14.46 25.57
C GLU A 732 -3.84 13.53 24.63
N ASN A 733 -3.09 14.12 23.69
CA ASN A 733 -2.26 13.37 22.76
C ASN A 733 -0.78 13.76 22.94
N PRO A 734 -0.14 13.37 24.06
CA PRO A 734 1.24 13.75 24.36
C PRO A 734 2.22 13.06 23.40
N GLY A 735 3.13 13.85 22.81
CA GLY A 735 4.17 13.32 21.94
C GLY A 735 3.61 12.56 20.74
N PHE A 736 4.04 11.31 20.55
CA PHE A 736 3.58 10.45 19.46
C PHE A 736 3.52 8.97 19.82
N VAL A 737 2.64 8.25 19.11
CA VAL A 737 2.40 6.81 19.29
C VAL A 737 3.10 5.97 18.22
N ASN A 738 3.29 4.67 18.49
CA ASN A 738 3.91 3.75 17.54
C ASN A 738 3.01 3.50 16.31
N HIS A 739 1.70 3.40 16.50
CA HIS A 739 0.70 3.24 15.42
C HIS A 739 -0.61 3.94 15.78
N GLY A 740 -1.44 4.25 14.79
CA GLY A 740 -2.81 4.69 15.01
C GLY A 740 -2.93 6.03 15.75
N SER A 741 -2.13 7.04 15.38
CA SER A 741 -2.26 8.37 15.99
C SER A 741 -3.69 8.91 15.85
N ASN A 742 -4.18 9.57 16.89
CA ASN A 742 -5.53 10.11 16.94
C ASN A 742 -5.80 11.07 15.77
N ILE A 743 -6.79 10.74 14.96
CA ILE A 743 -7.21 11.55 13.79
C ILE A 743 -8.46 12.39 14.06
N ASP A 744 -9.03 12.31 15.27
CA ASP A 744 -10.21 13.07 15.69
C ASP A 744 -9.81 14.49 16.10
N VAL A 745 -8.72 14.62 16.87
CA VAL A 745 -8.22 15.92 17.38
C VAL A 745 -6.96 16.29 16.62
N VAL A 746 -7.12 17.20 15.66
CA VAL A 746 -6.07 17.63 14.73
C VAL A 746 -6.00 19.15 14.65
N ARG A 747 -4.90 19.66 14.10
CA ARG A 747 -4.65 21.11 14.07
C ARG A 747 -5.67 21.86 13.22
N ASN A 748 -6.11 21.30 12.09
CA ASN A 748 -7.15 21.88 11.25
C ASN A 748 -8.11 20.79 10.79
N GLY A 749 -9.37 20.86 11.19
CA GLY A 749 -10.38 19.83 10.92
C GLY A 749 -10.55 18.80 12.03
N THR A 750 -10.53 19.23 13.29
CA THR A 750 -10.94 18.39 14.43
C THR A 750 -12.40 17.97 14.24
N PHE A 751 -12.68 16.68 14.45
CA PHE A 751 -14.02 16.09 14.33
C PHE A 751 -14.14 14.85 15.23
N PHE A 752 -15.01 14.93 16.24
CA PHE A 752 -15.31 13.82 17.15
C PHE A 752 -16.76 13.82 17.61
N HIS A 753 -17.21 12.69 18.15
CA HIS A 753 -18.59 12.46 18.58
C HIS A 753 -18.67 12.24 20.10
N ASN A 754 -19.87 12.42 20.64
CA ASN A 754 -20.15 12.10 22.04
C ASN A 754 -19.85 10.63 22.36
N VAL A 755 -20.23 9.73 21.46
CA VAL A 755 -20.01 8.28 21.60
C VAL A 755 -18.54 7.84 21.71
N THR A 756 -17.59 8.72 21.39
CA THR A 756 -16.15 8.42 21.44
C THR A 756 -15.51 8.88 22.74
N TYR A 757 -15.91 10.05 23.25
CA TYR A 757 -15.22 10.75 24.34
C TYR A 757 -16.05 10.94 25.61
N PHE A 758 -17.37 10.78 25.53
CA PHE A 758 -18.24 10.97 26.67
C PHE A 758 -18.51 9.62 27.36
N PRO A 759 -18.81 9.62 28.67
CA PRO A 759 -19.30 8.43 29.37
C PRO A 759 -20.59 7.93 28.71
N ARG A 760 -20.67 6.61 28.53
CA ARG A 760 -21.82 5.93 27.93
C ARG A 760 -22.56 5.13 28.98
N VAL A 761 -23.89 5.19 28.96
CA VAL A 761 -24.72 4.48 29.95
C VAL A 761 -24.91 3.03 29.52
N GLY A 762 -24.56 2.09 30.39
CA GLY A 762 -24.72 0.65 30.18
C GLY A 762 -23.54 -0.02 29.46
N TYR A 763 -23.81 -1.24 28.99
CA TYR A 763 -22.86 -2.08 28.25
C TYR A 763 -22.72 -1.64 26.79
N SER A 764 -21.49 -1.60 26.28
CA SER A 764 -21.17 -1.15 24.93
C SER A 764 -20.73 -2.32 24.03
N ARG A 765 -21.62 -2.76 23.14
CA ARG A 765 -21.30 -3.74 22.08
C ARG A 765 -20.12 -3.35 21.18
N ARG A 766 -19.78 -2.05 21.12
CA ARG A 766 -18.64 -1.54 20.32
C ARG A 766 -17.28 -1.93 20.89
N ALA A 767 -17.22 -2.31 22.15
CA ALA A 767 -15.99 -2.81 22.78
C ALA A 767 -15.82 -4.33 22.62
N GLU A 768 -16.81 -5.03 22.06
CA GLU A 768 -16.70 -6.46 21.73
C GLU A 768 -15.72 -6.71 20.58
N LEU A 769 -15.15 -7.90 20.56
CA LEU A 769 -14.27 -8.36 19.50
C LEU A 769 -15.06 -8.59 18.21
N GLY A 770 -14.72 -7.85 17.14
CA GLY A 770 -15.50 -7.86 15.88
C GLY A 770 -15.24 -9.04 14.95
N ASP A 771 -13.99 -9.54 14.90
CA ASP A 771 -13.59 -10.51 13.88
C ASP A 771 -14.12 -11.93 14.19
N PRO A 772 -14.88 -12.55 13.27
CA PRO A 772 -15.44 -13.87 13.52
C PRO A 772 -14.41 -14.98 13.77
N ASN A 773 -13.19 -14.86 13.24
CA ASN A 773 -12.12 -15.84 13.41
C ASN A 773 -11.49 -15.69 14.80
N ASP A 774 -11.10 -14.46 15.16
CA ASP A 774 -10.51 -14.20 16.48
C ASP A 774 -11.49 -14.54 17.62
N ARG A 775 -12.80 -14.30 17.41
CA ARG A 775 -13.85 -14.74 18.35
C ARG A 775 -13.86 -16.25 18.56
N ARG A 776 -13.77 -17.04 17.49
CA ARG A 776 -13.73 -18.51 17.61
C ARG A 776 -12.47 -18.96 18.33
N ARG A 777 -11.31 -18.37 18.00
CA ARG A 777 -10.03 -18.65 18.66
C ARG A 777 -10.10 -18.42 20.17
N LEU A 778 -10.82 -17.38 20.60
CA LEU A 778 -11.00 -17.01 22.01
C LEU A 778 -12.27 -17.62 22.65
N GLY A 779 -12.94 -18.55 21.96
CA GLY A 779 -14.11 -19.27 22.50
C GLY A 779 -15.37 -18.41 22.69
N LEU A 780 -15.46 -17.27 22.00
CA LEU A 780 -16.61 -16.37 22.05
C LEU A 780 -17.71 -16.82 21.09
N VAL A 781 -18.96 -16.60 21.48
CA VAL A 781 -20.13 -16.86 20.62
C VAL A 781 -20.09 -15.98 19.37
N PRO A 782 -20.67 -16.38 18.24
CA PRO A 782 -20.79 -15.48 17.09
C PRO A 782 -21.54 -14.18 17.45
N ILE A 783 -21.11 -13.06 16.87
CA ILE A 783 -21.80 -11.78 17.07
C ILE A 783 -23.25 -11.92 16.58
N GLN A 784 -24.19 -11.57 17.44
CA GLN A 784 -25.57 -11.39 17.03
C GLN A 784 -25.62 -10.18 16.09
N ARG A 785 -26.06 -10.41 14.84
CA ARG A 785 -26.26 -9.34 13.86
C ARG A 785 -27.47 -8.48 14.27
N MET A 786 -28.13 -7.84 13.30
CA MET A 786 -29.39 -7.14 13.56
C MET A 786 -30.41 -8.09 14.18
N PRO A 787 -31.12 -7.66 15.25
CA PRO A 787 -32.26 -8.40 15.79
C PRO A 787 -33.33 -8.66 14.73
N SER A 788 -34.20 -9.65 14.98
CA SER A 788 -35.36 -9.87 14.11
C SER A 788 -36.27 -8.65 14.11
N ILE A 789 -36.92 -8.36 12.98
CA ILE A 789 -37.94 -7.29 12.90
C ILE A 789 -39.12 -7.51 13.86
N ASP A 790 -39.35 -8.77 14.25
CA ASP A 790 -40.41 -9.17 15.19
C ASP A 790 -40.00 -9.05 16.66
N ASP A 791 -38.72 -8.79 16.94
CA ASP A 791 -38.21 -8.64 18.30
C ASP A 791 -38.80 -7.38 18.95
N ALA A 792 -39.70 -7.59 19.92
CA ALA A 792 -40.39 -6.49 20.60
C ALA A 792 -39.44 -5.65 21.46
N ALA A 793 -38.45 -6.27 22.12
CA ALA A 793 -37.50 -5.58 22.98
C ALA A 793 -36.51 -4.75 22.14
N ALA A 794 -36.06 -5.27 21.00
CA ALA A 794 -35.20 -4.52 20.09
C ALA A 794 -35.88 -3.25 19.54
N ARG A 795 -37.21 -3.26 19.38
CA ARG A 795 -38.00 -2.12 18.89
C ARG A 795 -38.14 -0.98 19.91
N GLU A 796 -37.77 -1.19 21.16
CA GLU A 796 -37.73 -0.12 22.18
C GLU A 796 -36.51 0.81 22.04
N ASN A 797 -35.58 0.46 21.14
CA ASN A 797 -34.37 1.22 20.86
C ASN A 797 -34.23 1.48 19.36
N HIS A 798 -33.54 2.56 19.01
CA HIS A 798 -33.17 2.83 17.63
C HIS A 798 -31.77 2.26 17.33
N TYR A 799 -31.43 2.10 16.05
CA TYR A 799 -30.19 1.42 15.64
C TYR A 799 -28.89 2.17 15.99
N ILE A 800 -28.97 3.45 16.36
CA ILE A 800 -27.79 4.30 16.62
C ILE A 800 -27.32 4.15 18.08
N THR A 801 -28.23 4.15 19.05
CA THR A 801 -27.93 3.96 20.47
C THR A 801 -29.13 3.43 21.24
N SER A 802 -28.86 2.71 22.34
CA SER A 802 -29.86 2.27 23.32
C SER A 802 -29.90 3.16 24.57
N GLU A 803 -29.00 4.14 24.64
CA GLU A 803 -28.72 4.93 25.85
C GLU A 803 -29.59 6.18 25.95
N SER A 804 -30.22 6.57 24.84
CA SER A 804 -31.04 7.76 24.71
C SER A 804 -32.15 7.52 23.68
N ASP A 805 -33.24 8.26 23.81
CA ASP A 805 -34.20 8.42 22.72
C ASP A 805 -33.92 9.78 22.04
N TRP A 806 -34.82 10.74 22.24
CA TRP A 806 -34.62 12.15 21.97
C TRP A 806 -34.09 12.87 23.21
N ILE A 807 -33.14 13.79 23.02
CA ILE A 807 -32.50 14.55 24.08
C ILE A 807 -32.61 16.06 23.84
N ASP A 808 -32.77 16.83 24.91
CA ASP A 808 -32.52 18.27 24.89
C ASP A 808 -31.01 18.51 24.78
N PHE A 809 -30.57 19.30 23.80
CA PHE A 809 -29.14 19.53 23.54
C PHE A 809 -28.75 21.01 23.63
N GLU A 810 -27.71 21.27 24.42
CA GLU A 810 -27.09 22.57 24.58
C GLU A 810 -25.59 22.42 24.76
N THR A 811 -24.78 23.26 24.11
CA THR A 811 -23.33 23.18 24.26
C THR A 811 -22.67 24.55 24.10
N VAL A 812 -21.61 24.76 24.86
CA VAL A 812 -20.64 25.83 24.62
C VAL A 812 -19.37 25.16 24.11
N VAL A 813 -18.92 25.54 22.93
CA VAL A 813 -17.67 25.03 22.37
C VAL A 813 -16.67 26.16 22.17
N SER A 814 -15.43 25.95 22.58
CA SER A 814 -14.34 26.91 22.42
C SER A 814 -13.20 26.35 21.57
N THR A 815 -12.53 27.21 20.80
CA THR A 815 -11.41 26.82 19.95
C THR A 815 -10.41 27.96 19.73
N SER A 816 -9.38 27.73 18.91
CA SER A 816 -8.37 28.71 18.53
C SER A 816 -9.00 29.94 17.83
N PRO A 817 -8.43 31.15 17.98
CA PRO A 817 -9.02 32.38 17.42
C PRO A 817 -9.25 32.41 15.92
N ASP A 818 -8.44 31.66 15.16
CA ASP A 818 -8.48 31.55 13.71
C ASP A 818 -9.47 30.49 13.22
N GLN A 819 -10.07 29.70 14.10
CA GLN A 819 -11.01 28.64 13.73
C GLN A 819 -12.44 28.97 14.11
N ILE A 820 -13.35 28.26 13.45
CA ILE A 820 -14.77 28.23 13.81
C ILE A 820 -15.03 26.87 14.44
N ALA A 821 -15.73 26.86 15.58
CA ALA A 821 -16.23 25.62 16.17
C ALA A 821 -17.72 25.46 15.92
N LEU A 822 -18.11 24.24 15.54
CA LEU A 822 -19.49 23.88 15.21
C LEU A 822 -19.93 22.68 16.03
N ALA A 823 -21.19 22.72 16.46
CA ALA A 823 -21.95 21.61 17.01
C ALA A 823 -23.40 21.73 16.55
N PRO A 824 -24.22 20.65 16.58
CA PRO A 824 -25.64 20.72 16.24
C PRO A 824 -26.37 21.84 16.99
N GLY A 825 -27.30 22.51 16.30
CA GLY A 825 -28.13 23.57 16.89
C GLY A 825 -27.84 24.97 16.39
N TYR A 826 -28.59 25.92 16.95
CA TYR A 826 -28.60 27.30 16.52
C TYR A 826 -27.65 28.13 17.38
N LEU A 827 -26.83 28.96 16.74
CA LEU A 827 -25.90 29.84 17.42
C LEU A 827 -26.68 30.87 18.25
N GLN A 828 -26.54 30.79 19.56
CA GLN A 828 -27.14 31.72 20.52
C GLN A 828 -26.23 32.93 20.75
N ARG A 829 -24.93 32.66 20.89
CA ARG A 829 -23.91 33.66 21.20
C ARG A 829 -22.56 33.22 20.68
N GLU A 830 -21.80 34.19 20.17
CA GLU A 830 -20.38 34.07 19.87
C GLU A 830 -19.61 35.16 20.63
N TRP A 831 -18.47 34.80 21.23
CA TRP A 831 -17.59 35.78 21.88
C TRP A 831 -16.13 35.32 21.86
N THR A 832 -15.23 36.22 22.25
CA THR A 832 -13.80 35.93 22.42
C THR A 832 -13.41 36.25 23.86
N GLU A 833 -12.71 35.33 24.50
CA GLU A 833 -12.27 35.43 25.89
C GLU A 833 -10.95 34.67 26.03
N ASP A 834 -10.00 35.22 26.80
CA ASP A 834 -8.66 34.62 27.03
C ASP A 834 -7.92 34.14 25.77
N GLY A 835 -8.09 34.85 24.66
CA GLY A 835 -7.46 34.49 23.38
C GLY A 835 -8.03 33.23 22.75
N ARG A 836 -9.30 32.89 23.02
CA ARG A 836 -10.06 31.79 22.42
C ARG A 836 -11.42 32.29 21.94
N ARG A 837 -11.98 31.65 20.92
CA ARG A 837 -13.34 31.93 20.43
C ARG A 837 -14.32 30.91 20.98
N TYR A 838 -15.47 31.37 21.43
CA TYR A 838 -16.52 30.59 22.06
C TYR A 838 -17.81 30.70 21.26
N PHE A 839 -18.52 29.58 21.15
CA PHE A 839 -19.77 29.45 20.43
C PHE A 839 -20.77 28.69 21.30
N HIS A 840 -21.92 29.30 21.59
CA HIS A 840 -23.01 28.68 22.33
C HIS A 840 -24.08 28.21 21.34
N TYR A 841 -24.30 26.90 21.26
CA TYR A 841 -25.33 26.28 20.43
C TYR A 841 -26.41 25.67 21.30
N LYS A 842 -27.67 25.80 20.86
CA LYS A 842 -28.83 25.20 21.51
C LYS A 842 -29.83 24.75 20.47
N MET A 843 -30.40 23.56 20.66
CA MET A 843 -31.53 23.10 19.86
C MET A 843 -32.85 23.69 20.40
N ASP A 844 -33.80 23.96 19.51
CA ASP A 844 -35.16 24.40 19.87
C ASP A 844 -36.16 23.24 20.00
N ALA A 845 -35.73 22.02 19.66
CA ALA A 845 -36.47 20.78 19.82
C ALA A 845 -35.53 19.61 20.21
N PRO A 846 -36.04 18.57 20.88
CA PRO A 846 -35.26 17.37 21.19
C PRO A 846 -34.68 16.73 19.92
N ILE A 847 -33.44 16.24 20.00
CA ILE A 847 -32.73 15.59 18.90
C ILE A 847 -32.28 14.18 19.27
N LEU A 848 -31.93 13.36 18.28
CA LEU A 848 -31.32 12.06 18.54
C LEU A 848 -29.99 12.24 19.30
N GLY A 849 -29.71 11.37 20.28
CA GLY A 849 -28.50 11.43 21.12
C GLY A 849 -27.15 11.12 20.45
N LEU A 850 -27.00 11.45 19.17
CA LEU A 850 -25.75 11.39 18.42
C LEU A 850 -25.36 12.80 17.99
N VAL A 851 -24.32 13.34 18.63
CA VAL A 851 -23.84 14.70 18.39
C VAL A 851 -22.33 14.71 18.15
N ALA A 852 -21.85 15.74 17.45
CA ALA A 852 -20.44 15.91 17.15
C ALA A 852 -20.00 17.35 17.34
N TRP A 853 -18.70 17.52 17.56
CA TRP A 853 -18.03 18.81 17.61
C TRP A 853 -16.96 18.86 16.54
N LEU A 854 -16.94 19.96 15.81
CA LEU A 854 -16.01 20.21 14.72
C LEU A 854 -15.28 21.52 14.93
N SER A 855 -14.00 21.58 14.54
CA SER A 855 -13.21 22.81 14.55
C SER A 855 -12.23 22.85 13.39
N ALA A 856 -12.32 23.89 12.56
CA ALA A 856 -11.38 24.11 11.47
C ALA A 856 -11.35 25.59 11.04
N ASP A 857 -10.36 25.91 10.21
CA ASP A 857 -10.30 27.14 9.43
C ASP A 857 -11.10 26.94 8.12
N TRP A 858 -12.37 27.36 8.14
CA TRP A 858 -13.30 27.25 7.01
C TRP A 858 -13.62 28.61 6.40
N GLU A 859 -13.81 28.61 5.08
CA GLU A 859 -14.64 29.62 4.41
C GLU A 859 -16.10 29.14 4.39
N VAL A 860 -17.05 30.09 4.47
CA VAL A 860 -18.48 29.77 4.58
C VAL A 860 -19.24 30.34 3.40
N ALA A 861 -19.78 29.46 2.56
CA ALA A 861 -20.77 29.84 1.55
C ALA A 861 -22.17 29.82 2.15
N ARG A 862 -22.98 30.83 1.86
CA ARG A 862 -24.33 30.98 2.43
C ARG A 862 -25.36 31.20 1.36
N ASP A 863 -26.50 30.55 1.53
CA ASP A 863 -27.70 30.72 0.74
C ASP A 863 -28.93 30.45 1.61
N ARG A 864 -30.12 30.42 1.03
CA ARG A 864 -31.37 30.09 1.71
C ARG A 864 -32.34 29.36 0.79
N TRP A 865 -33.18 28.55 1.39
CA TRP A 865 -34.37 27.97 0.78
C TRP A 865 -35.58 28.38 1.61
N ASN A 866 -36.44 29.23 1.06
CA ASN A 866 -37.49 29.91 1.83
C ASN A 866 -36.91 30.57 3.10
N ASP A 867 -37.31 30.05 4.26
CA ASP A 867 -36.93 30.55 5.60
C ASP A 867 -35.76 29.75 6.21
N VAL A 868 -35.27 28.72 5.50
CA VAL A 868 -34.22 27.80 5.94
C VAL A 868 -32.86 28.31 5.44
N ALA A 869 -31.94 28.59 6.36
CA ALA A 869 -30.56 28.99 6.01
C ALA A 869 -29.76 27.78 5.50
N ILE A 870 -28.99 27.96 4.43
CA ILE A 870 -28.07 26.93 3.91
C ILE A 870 -26.65 27.45 4.08
N GLU A 871 -25.79 26.68 4.76
CA GLU A 871 -24.39 27.04 4.93
C GLU A 871 -23.47 25.88 4.57
N ILE A 872 -22.46 26.14 3.72
CA ILE A 872 -21.43 25.16 3.37
C ILE A 872 -20.10 25.66 3.91
N TYR A 873 -19.56 24.95 4.90
CA TYR A 873 -18.26 25.20 5.51
C TYR A 873 -17.24 24.36 4.76
N HIS A 874 -16.35 25.00 4.02
CA HIS A 874 -15.39 24.32 3.15
C HIS A 874 -13.98 24.90 3.30
N HIS A 875 -12.99 24.07 3.00
CA HIS A 875 -11.61 24.50 2.88
C HIS A 875 -11.47 25.44 1.67
N ARG A 876 -10.62 26.46 1.80
CA ARG A 876 -10.50 27.57 0.85
C ARG A 876 -10.26 27.13 -0.61
N THR A 877 -9.50 26.07 -0.81
CA THR A 877 -9.18 25.54 -2.15
C THR A 877 -10.24 24.60 -2.72
N HIS A 878 -11.25 24.22 -1.93
CA HIS A 878 -12.24 23.17 -2.25
C HIS A 878 -13.59 23.71 -2.69
N ARG A 879 -13.60 24.86 -3.38
CA ARG A 879 -14.84 25.51 -3.83
C ARG A 879 -15.54 24.79 -4.99
N TYR A 880 -14.92 23.79 -5.61
CA TYR A 880 -15.36 23.18 -6.88
C TYR A 880 -16.85 22.84 -6.96
N ASN A 881 -17.41 22.24 -5.90
CA ASN A 881 -18.79 21.74 -5.90
C ASN A 881 -19.71 22.42 -4.88
N VAL A 882 -19.28 23.54 -4.28
CA VAL A 882 -20.04 24.22 -3.22
C VAL A 882 -21.40 24.68 -3.72
N ASP A 883 -21.46 25.31 -4.90
CA ASP A 883 -22.72 25.79 -5.47
C ASP A 883 -23.67 24.62 -5.83
N ARG A 884 -23.11 23.50 -6.29
CA ARG A 884 -23.86 22.27 -6.58
C ARG A 884 -24.42 21.62 -5.31
N MET A 885 -23.66 21.62 -4.21
CA MET A 885 -24.15 21.16 -2.90
C MET A 885 -25.32 22.03 -2.42
N ILE A 886 -25.24 23.36 -2.61
CA ILE A 886 -26.35 24.27 -2.27
C ILE A 886 -27.59 23.95 -3.11
N ASP A 887 -27.45 23.76 -4.42
CA ASP A 887 -28.55 23.37 -5.31
C ASP A 887 -29.14 22.01 -4.91
N ALA A 888 -28.29 21.04 -4.58
CA ALA A 888 -28.72 19.73 -4.09
C ALA A 888 -29.55 19.84 -2.82
N VAL A 889 -29.09 20.61 -1.83
CA VAL A 889 -29.86 20.89 -0.61
C VAL A 889 -31.21 21.52 -0.96
N LYS A 890 -31.26 22.55 -1.82
CA LYS A 890 -32.52 23.21 -2.21
C LYS A 890 -33.51 22.23 -2.85
N LYS A 891 -33.07 21.45 -3.83
CA LYS A 891 -33.93 20.47 -4.51
C LYS A 891 -34.39 19.34 -3.58
N SER A 892 -33.52 18.89 -2.69
CA SER A 892 -33.89 17.92 -1.65
C SER A 892 -34.92 18.49 -0.69
N LEU A 893 -34.74 19.72 -0.20
CA LEU A 893 -35.71 20.38 0.67
C LEU A 893 -37.07 20.55 -0.02
N ASP A 894 -37.10 21.00 -1.27
CA ASP A 894 -38.32 21.11 -2.08
C ASP A 894 -39.05 19.76 -2.19
N TYR A 895 -38.33 18.73 -2.65
CA TYR A 895 -38.91 17.42 -2.89
C TYR A 895 -39.38 16.78 -1.59
N LEU A 896 -38.51 16.68 -0.59
CA LEU A 896 -38.79 15.96 0.64
C LEU A 896 -39.87 16.65 1.48
N THR A 897 -39.90 17.99 1.48
CA THR A 897 -40.96 18.76 2.13
C THR A 897 -42.33 18.50 1.50
N SER A 898 -42.38 18.35 0.17
CA SER A 898 -43.62 18.09 -0.55
C SER A 898 -44.13 16.65 -0.40
N GLN A 899 -43.22 15.68 -0.25
CA GLN A 899 -43.54 14.24 -0.30
C GLN A 899 -43.65 13.57 1.08
N PHE A 900 -42.89 14.03 2.09
CA PHE A 900 -42.82 13.39 3.40
C PHE A 900 -43.49 14.22 4.50
N SER A 901 -42.89 15.33 4.89
CA SER A 901 -43.41 16.25 5.91
C SER A 901 -42.70 17.60 5.85
N PRO A 902 -43.20 18.68 6.48
CA PRO A 902 -42.47 19.93 6.57
C PRO A 902 -41.08 19.77 7.20
N TYR A 903 -40.08 20.45 6.63
CA TYR A 903 -38.72 20.43 7.19
C TYR A 903 -38.71 20.99 8.62
N GLN A 904 -38.10 20.25 9.55
CA GLN A 904 -38.20 20.49 10.99
C GLN A 904 -37.17 21.48 11.57
N HIS A 905 -36.18 21.91 10.79
CA HIS A 905 -35.12 22.81 11.25
C HIS A 905 -35.10 24.14 10.49
N ARG A 906 -34.46 25.17 11.07
CA ARG A 906 -34.31 26.50 10.44
C ARG A 906 -33.03 26.66 9.63
N GLN A 907 -32.17 25.63 9.58
CA GLN A 907 -30.92 25.65 8.82
C GLN A 907 -30.52 24.25 8.37
N VAL A 908 -29.74 24.17 7.29
CA VAL A 908 -28.98 22.99 6.85
C VAL A 908 -27.52 23.42 6.69
N ARG A 909 -26.61 22.74 7.39
CA ARG A 909 -25.17 22.97 7.25
C ARG A 909 -24.48 21.76 6.65
N ILE A 910 -23.58 21.96 5.69
CA ILE A 910 -22.61 20.94 5.28
C ILE A 910 -21.23 21.38 5.77
N VAL A 911 -20.49 20.48 6.41
CA VAL A 911 -19.22 20.83 7.08
C VAL A 911 -18.09 19.91 6.64
N GLU A 912 -17.11 20.47 5.96
CA GLU A 912 -15.96 19.71 5.47
C GLU A 912 -15.05 19.24 6.62
N PHE A 913 -14.65 17.97 6.59
CA PHE A 913 -13.63 17.42 7.49
C PHE A 913 -12.52 16.65 6.74
N PRO A 914 -11.31 16.49 7.34
CA PRO A 914 -10.16 15.92 6.68
C PRO A 914 -10.36 14.50 6.13
N ARG A 915 -9.70 14.16 5.02
CA ARG A 915 -9.76 12.84 4.35
C ARG A 915 -9.19 11.65 5.13
N TYR A 916 -8.98 11.79 6.43
CA TYR A 916 -8.63 10.65 7.29
C TYR A 916 -9.75 9.60 7.28
N ARG A 917 -11.00 10.02 7.02
CA ARG A 917 -12.18 9.18 6.81
C ARG A 917 -12.87 9.58 5.51
N GLY A 918 -13.53 8.63 4.84
CA GLY A 918 -14.18 8.83 3.54
C GLY A 918 -15.69 8.61 3.59
N PHE A 919 -16.43 9.42 4.36
CA PHE A 919 -17.90 9.34 4.46
C PHE A 919 -18.54 10.73 4.55
N ALA A 920 -19.86 10.78 4.43
CA ALA A 920 -20.71 11.86 4.92
C ALA A 920 -21.64 11.30 6.00
N GLN A 921 -22.11 12.15 6.90
CA GLN A 921 -23.00 11.73 7.99
C GLN A 921 -23.99 12.84 8.31
N SER A 922 -25.27 12.51 8.36
CA SER A 922 -26.32 13.43 8.78
C SER A 922 -26.46 13.49 10.30
N LEU A 923 -26.15 14.65 10.89
CA LEU A 923 -26.52 15.01 12.27
C LEU A 923 -27.66 16.04 12.20
N PRO A 924 -28.45 16.24 13.27
CA PRO A 924 -29.53 17.22 13.27
C PRO A 924 -29.05 18.58 12.78
N ASN A 925 -29.64 19.09 11.68
CA ASN A 925 -29.29 20.31 10.96
C ASN A 925 -27.84 20.49 10.47
N THR A 926 -26.96 19.50 10.63
CA THR A 926 -25.51 19.62 10.35
C THR A 926 -24.95 18.33 9.76
N ILE A 927 -24.34 18.41 8.59
CA ILE A 927 -23.90 17.25 7.80
C ILE A 927 -22.37 17.32 7.62
N PRO A 928 -21.57 16.69 8.51
CA PRO A 928 -20.15 16.47 8.26
C PRO A 928 -19.92 15.70 6.95
N TYR A 929 -19.00 16.19 6.13
CA TYR A 929 -18.74 15.69 4.78
C TYR A 929 -17.24 15.60 4.51
N SER A 930 -16.74 14.43 4.13
CA SER A 930 -15.30 14.23 3.91
C SER A 930 -14.75 15.01 2.71
N GLU A 931 -13.58 15.60 2.92
CA GLU A 931 -12.69 16.19 1.90
C GLU A 931 -12.52 15.29 0.65
N SER A 932 -12.36 13.98 0.84
CA SER A 932 -12.11 13.04 -0.27
C SER A 932 -13.37 12.48 -0.92
N LEU A 933 -14.56 12.92 -0.50
CA LEU A 933 -15.82 12.42 -1.05
C LEU A 933 -16.38 13.40 -2.10
N GLY A 934 -17.05 14.48 -1.71
CA GLY A 934 -17.83 15.32 -2.63
C GLY A 934 -17.13 16.60 -3.10
N PHE A 935 -16.22 17.16 -2.30
CA PHE A 935 -15.64 18.47 -2.58
C PHE A 935 -14.75 18.49 -3.82
N ILE A 936 -14.03 17.41 -4.09
CA ILE A 936 -13.10 17.28 -5.22
C ILE A 936 -13.70 16.53 -6.43
N ALA A 937 -15.01 16.26 -6.44
CA ALA A 937 -15.67 15.62 -7.58
C ALA A 937 -15.48 16.44 -8.86
N ARG A 938 -15.18 15.77 -9.97
CA ARG A 938 -15.13 16.40 -11.29
C ARG A 938 -16.28 15.85 -12.13
N LEU A 939 -17.39 16.57 -12.07
CA LEU A 939 -18.58 16.29 -12.85
C LEU A 939 -18.45 16.96 -14.22
N ASP A 940 -18.70 16.19 -15.26
CA ASP A 940 -18.82 16.67 -16.64
C ASP A 940 -20.32 16.75 -16.96
N GLU A 941 -20.81 17.93 -17.34
CA GLU A 941 -22.24 18.13 -17.61
C GLU A 941 -22.67 17.48 -18.94
N ASP A 942 -21.71 17.14 -19.80
CA ASP A 942 -21.95 16.49 -21.09
C ASP A 942 -21.86 14.95 -21.01
N ASP A 943 -21.58 14.38 -19.83
CA ASP A 943 -21.46 12.93 -19.61
C ASP A 943 -22.75 12.38 -18.96
N ASP A 944 -23.73 12.04 -19.80
CA ASP A 944 -25.04 11.51 -19.38
C ASP A 944 -24.95 10.15 -18.64
N GLU A 945 -23.80 9.45 -18.71
CA GLU A 945 -23.58 8.17 -18.04
C GLU A 945 -23.01 8.33 -16.62
N ALA A 946 -22.43 9.50 -16.30
CA ALA A 946 -21.82 9.76 -15.00
C ALA A 946 -22.88 10.13 -13.94
N ILE A 947 -22.87 9.43 -12.80
CA ILE A 947 -23.78 9.76 -11.69
C ILE A 947 -23.27 11.02 -10.98
N ASP A 948 -24.10 12.06 -10.88
CA ASP A 948 -23.86 13.18 -9.98
C ASP A 948 -23.92 12.73 -8.52
N TYR A 949 -22.82 12.15 -8.05
CA TYR A 949 -22.74 11.59 -6.71
C TYR A 949 -22.65 12.70 -5.65
N VAL A 950 -22.26 13.93 -6.02
CA VAL A 950 -22.33 15.07 -5.12
C VAL A 950 -23.78 15.36 -4.79
N PHE A 951 -24.63 15.42 -5.82
CA PHE A 951 -26.08 15.56 -5.66
C PHE A 951 -26.67 14.36 -4.92
N TYR A 952 -26.38 13.14 -5.37
CA TYR A 952 -26.94 11.92 -4.77
C TYR A 952 -26.60 11.78 -3.28
N VAL A 953 -25.33 11.93 -2.90
CA VAL A 953 -24.91 11.81 -1.50
C VAL A 953 -25.45 12.99 -0.69
N THR A 954 -25.39 14.22 -1.20
CA THR A 954 -25.97 15.38 -0.49
C THR A 954 -27.47 15.18 -0.25
N ALA A 955 -28.20 14.74 -1.28
CA ALA A 955 -29.63 14.45 -1.16
C ALA A 955 -29.91 13.30 -0.18
N HIS A 956 -29.08 12.26 -0.19
CA HIS A 956 -29.15 11.15 0.78
C HIS A 956 -28.98 11.65 2.22
N GLU A 957 -27.96 12.47 2.48
CA GLU A 957 -27.72 13.00 3.82
C GLU A 957 -28.81 13.99 4.27
N VAL A 958 -29.33 14.82 3.35
CA VAL A 958 -30.47 15.70 3.65
C VAL A 958 -31.73 14.88 3.92
N ALA A 959 -31.92 13.75 3.25
CA ALA A 959 -33.07 12.87 3.47
C ALA A 959 -33.11 12.25 4.88
N HIS A 960 -31.96 11.97 5.50
CA HIS A 960 -31.90 11.50 6.91
C HIS A 960 -32.46 12.51 7.92
N GLN A 961 -32.76 13.76 7.52
CA GLN A 961 -33.35 14.78 8.39
C GLN A 961 -34.87 14.63 8.56
N TRP A 962 -35.52 13.72 7.83
CA TRP A 962 -36.92 13.30 7.97
C TRP A 962 -37.01 11.96 8.71
#